data_AF-A0A246TXS5-F1
#
_entry.id   AF-A0A246TXS5-F1
#
_cell.length_a   1.000
_cell.length_b   1.000
_cell.length_c   1.000
_cell.angle_alpha   90.00
_cell.angle_beta   90.00
_cell.angle_gamma   90.00
#
_symmetry.space_group_name_H-M   'P 1'
#
loop_
_entity.id
_entity.type
_entity.pdbx_description
1 polymer ?
#
loop_
_entity_poly.entity_id
_entity_poly.type
_entity_poly.pdbx_seq_one_letter_code
_entity_poly.pdbx_strand_id
1 'polypeptide(L)'
;MKPSAQNPRVVVIPGLLGSALADTSISKPDAEALCAKHWEAMERWRDDLRSRGNVLCGDESNSIWGRAAFLHWLADFDGWLDLMTSGNGYKDAGVVRATSPTELIIHRGRGSDPWQSIPYFKLIQKLEYAGASVLQFPYDWRLSASVAVRQLQDAILNEWFGGKVPSSKPGEQKRVMLVGHSLGGLIARLFIEDPRTCGSLVVRHAVLVGVPHKGAPNAFGHFTGAKKFLPDPSLSSTWVTCEDAAAATAPAALSASIASKNLNRLVEHHSSIIQLFPRYDFVEAPGNPKKKEKYTETFKPITHKPSGEAALDILGEMSALLREPASLEYWLIRNDITYDIVSTIDLPTNDGMRRARNSSGFIMTLNKTGGDGTVPTFSSVGWLGDVDKLVPITRTDLQPNAKYRKHPQMCQNAEVQQLCVSRLKLRPQHKGASDRMGRGDVPQFLKIARDIFLAGREPFPKRSTMKSRTMVICFALIQGAQKDKPLFDPATHELDGKTRLVKDLKGIDSTRIVYEGNTGRTKYRFVELSPISSTGSGVVFLPATDEDFVHVFGIVATRWDPLDKKGHAEKQVQNFLDAQRRERDWQAAIQDIFFWNESLTRPGGGFSPCADCCDSLATMWCPDELQARHMEWNEVYEGADYSKKNRTTKASLGLMEKAKPTPWTLTRSPWPMT
;
A
#
# COMPACT_ATOMS: atom_id res chain seq x y z
N MET A 1 28.22 -13.07 -18.14
CA MET A 1 27.08 -13.49 -18.98
C MET A 1 26.09 -12.33 -19.03
N LYS A 2 25.66 -11.87 -20.22
CA LYS A 2 24.55 -10.91 -20.29
C LYS A 2 23.30 -11.60 -19.72
N PRO A 3 22.57 -10.99 -18.76
CA PRO A 3 21.34 -11.59 -18.24
C PRO A 3 20.40 -11.87 -19.40
N SER A 4 19.88 -13.10 -19.47
CA SER A 4 18.88 -13.43 -20.47
C SER A 4 17.68 -12.49 -20.26
N ALA A 5 17.03 -12.05 -21.34
CA ALA A 5 15.85 -11.18 -21.26
C ALA A 5 14.66 -11.79 -20.47
N GLN A 6 14.81 -13.00 -19.93
CA GLN A 6 13.78 -13.77 -19.23
C GLN A 6 13.97 -13.83 -17.71
N ASN A 7 15.08 -13.32 -17.15
CA ASN A 7 15.31 -13.40 -15.71
C ASN A 7 14.36 -12.44 -14.96
N PRO A 8 13.65 -12.89 -13.90
CA PRO A 8 12.81 -12.01 -13.08
C PRO A 8 13.63 -10.86 -12.49
N ARG A 9 13.13 -9.63 -12.62
CA ARG A 9 13.80 -8.41 -12.15
C ARG A 9 13.41 -8.12 -10.71
N VAL A 10 14.39 -7.94 -9.82
CA VAL A 10 14.16 -7.72 -8.40
C VAL A 10 15.00 -6.58 -7.89
N VAL A 11 14.42 -5.65 -7.14
CA VAL A 11 15.16 -4.60 -6.45
C VAL A 11 15.13 -4.86 -4.95
N VAL A 12 16.29 -4.89 -4.30
CA VAL A 12 16.39 -4.98 -2.83
C VAL A 12 16.70 -3.60 -2.26
N ILE A 13 15.79 -3.09 -1.43
CA ILE A 13 15.85 -1.74 -0.85
C ILE A 13 16.06 -1.88 0.68
N PRO A 14 17.26 -1.53 1.18
CA PRO A 14 17.59 -1.69 2.59
C PRO A 14 16.83 -0.71 3.50
N GLY A 15 16.86 -0.98 4.81
CA GLY A 15 16.26 -0.12 5.84
C GLY A 15 17.15 1.06 6.21
N LEU A 16 16.71 1.84 7.21
CA LEU A 16 17.55 2.85 7.85
C LEU A 16 18.84 2.18 8.37
N LEU A 17 20.00 2.80 8.13
CA LEU A 17 21.33 2.24 8.40
C LEU A 17 21.72 0.99 7.59
N GLY A 18 20.88 0.58 6.63
CA GLY A 18 21.08 -0.62 5.83
C GLY A 18 21.92 -0.42 4.57
N SER A 19 22.39 0.79 4.30
CA SER A 19 23.38 1.10 3.26
C SER A 19 24.70 1.53 3.91
N ALA A 20 25.82 1.08 3.34
CA ALA A 20 27.13 1.65 3.58
C ALA A 20 27.23 3.07 2.99
N LEU A 21 27.93 3.95 3.71
CA LEU A 21 28.17 5.33 3.31
C LEU A 21 29.68 5.57 3.20
N ALA A 22 30.10 6.33 2.20
CA ALA A 22 31.49 6.69 1.98
C ALA A 22 31.67 8.19 1.74
N ASP A 23 32.82 8.71 2.15
CA ASP A 23 33.28 10.06 1.83
C ASP A 23 33.77 10.10 0.37
N THR A 24 33.22 11.03 -0.40
CA THR A 24 33.57 11.27 -1.80
C THR A 24 34.44 12.51 -2.02
N SER A 25 34.76 13.24 -0.95
CA SER A 25 35.67 14.38 -1.01
C SER A 25 37.15 14.00 -0.99
N ILE A 26 37.48 12.81 -0.50
CA ILE A 26 38.85 12.30 -0.41
C ILE A 26 39.14 11.30 -1.53
N SER A 27 40.34 11.37 -2.08
CA SER A 27 40.81 10.37 -3.03
C SER A 27 41.07 9.04 -2.32
N LYS A 28 41.08 7.92 -3.06
CA LYS A 28 41.38 6.60 -2.46
C LYS A 28 42.74 6.56 -1.74
N PRO A 29 43.86 7.04 -2.33
CA PRO A 29 45.15 7.10 -1.63
C PRO A 29 45.11 7.95 -0.36
N ASP A 30 44.40 9.09 -0.39
CA ASP A 30 44.28 9.96 0.79
C ASP A 30 43.45 9.29 1.89
N ALA A 31 42.39 8.56 1.51
CA ALA A 31 41.58 7.79 2.44
C ALA A 31 42.39 6.67 3.10
N GLU A 32 43.22 5.96 2.33
CA GLU A 32 44.12 4.93 2.86
C GLU A 32 45.16 5.53 3.82
N ALA A 33 45.75 6.68 3.47
CA ALA A 33 46.69 7.40 4.34
C ALA A 33 46.02 7.91 5.62
N LEU A 34 44.82 8.46 5.53
CA LEU A 34 44.03 8.92 6.67
C LEU A 34 43.64 7.74 7.58
N CYS A 35 43.19 6.63 7.00
CA CYS A 35 42.89 5.40 7.72
C CYS A 35 44.13 4.90 8.45
N ALA A 36 45.30 4.84 7.79
CA ALA A 36 46.56 4.44 8.41
C ALA A 36 46.94 5.35 9.59
N LYS A 37 46.79 6.66 9.44
CA LYS A 37 47.01 7.64 10.52
C LYS A 37 46.08 7.43 11.70
N HIS A 38 44.77 7.28 11.46
CA HIS A 38 43.78 7.02 12.51
C HIS A 38 44.09 5.69 13.21
N TRP A 39 44.53 4.71 12.43
CA TRP A 39 44.87 3.40 12.91
C TRP A 39 46.10 3.37 13.82
N GLU A 40 47.11 4.19 13.50
CA GLU A 40 48.26 4.41 14.38
C GLU A 40 47.84 5.00 15.74
N ALA A 41 46.84 5.89 15.76
CA ALA A 41 46.28 6.43 17.00
C ALA A 41 45.46 5.40 17.82
N MET A 42 45.08 4.26 17.22
CA MET A 42 44.33 3.18 17.88
C MET A 42 45.23 2.05 18.43
N GLU A 43 46.43 2.36 18.92
CA GLU A 43 47.47 1.37 19.30
C GLU A 43 46.94 0.14 20.04
N ARG A 44 46.05 0.31 21.02
CA ARG A 44 45.49 -0.79 21.83
C ARG A 44 44.54 -1.71 21.06
N TRP A 45 43.79 -1.19 20.09
CA TRP A 45 42.83 -1.95 19.30
C TRP A 45 43.48 -2.55 18.05
N ARG A 46 44.56 -1.89 17.59
CA ARG A 46 45.28 -2.25 16.37
C ARG A 46 45.71 -3.71 16.37
N ASP A 47 46.42 -4.11 17.41
CA ASP A 47 47.07 -5.42 17.45
C ASP A 47 46.02 -6.54 17.63
N ASP A 48 44.97 -6.30 18.42
CA ASP A 48 43.86 -7.24 18.57
C ASP A 48 43.08 -7.44 17.26
N LEU A 49 42.69 -6.36 16.59
CA LEU A 49 41.94 -6.44 15.34
C LEU A 49 42.79 -7.02 14.18
N ARG A 50 44.09 -6.72 14.12
CA ARG A 50 45.04 -7.36 13.18
C ARG A 50 45.18 -8.85 13.46
N SER A 51 45.33 -9.25 14.73
CA SER A 51 45.45 -10.67 15.11
C SER A 51 44.22 -11.51 14.71
N ARG A 52 43.08 -10.84 14.49
CA ARG A 52 41.82 -11.43 14.06
C ARG A 52 41.58 -11.37 12.55
N GLY A 53 42.57 -10.92 11.77
CA GLY A 53 42.50 -10.86 10.31
C GLY A 53 41.64 -9.73 9.75
N ASN A 54 41.27 -8.73 10.56
CA ASN A 54 40.50 -7.58 10.04
C ASN A 54 41.47 -6.63 9.32
N VAL A 55 41.34 -6.53 8.00
CA VAL A 55 41.97 -5.47 7.21
C VAL A 55 41.01 -4.28 7.19
N LEU A 56 41.33 -3.24 7.96
CA LEU A 56 40.46 -2.06 8.08
C LEU A 56 40.80 -0.97 7.07
N CYS A 57 42.07 -0.87 6.67
CA CYS A 57 42.52 0.05 5.63
C CYS A 57 42.78 -0.74 4.34
N GLY A 58 42.15 -0.30 3.26
CA GLY A 58 42.20 -0.91 1.93
C GLY A 58 41.25 -0.20 0.96
N ASP A 59 40.64 -0.95 0.05
CA ASP A 59 39.75 -0.42 -1.01
C ASP A 59 38.55 0.39 -0.50
N GLU A 60 38.23 0.29 0.79
CA GLU A 60 37.07 0.90 1.43
C GLU A 60 37.46 1.91 2.51
N SER A 61 38.70 2.39 2.52
CA SER A 61 39.20 3.31 3.55
C SER A 61 38.42 4.62 3.65
N ASN A 62 37.62 4.98 2.64
CA ASN A 62 36.72 6.13 2.68
C ASN A 62 35.33 5.81 3.25
N SER A 63 35.06 4.57 3.67
CA SER A 63 33.79 4.19 4.28
C SER A 63 33.64 4.83 5.66
N ILE A 64 32.56 5.58 5.85
CA ILE A 64 32.22 6.22 7.13
C ILE A 64 31.10 5.49 7.87
N TRP A 65 30.40 4.55 7.21
CA TRP A 65 29.39 3.71 7.82
C TRP A 65 29.19 2.40 7.05
N GLY A 66 28.82 1.33 7.77
CA GLY A 66 28.26 0.12 7.18
C GLY A 66 29.27 -0.88 6.60
N ARG A 67 30.58 -0.61 6.70
CA ARG A 67 31.68 -1.55 6.42
C ARG A 67 32.74 -1.49 7.51
N ALA A 68 33.54 -2.54 7.67
CA ALA A 68 34.52 -2.64 8.77
C ALA A 68 35.50 -1.44 8.81
N ALA A 69 35.87 -0.89 7.65
CA ALA A 69 36.72 0.29 7.56
C ALA A 69 36.20 1.48 8.39
N PHE A 70 34.89 1.63 8.61
CA PHE A 70 34.37 2.73 9.41
C PHE A 70 34.97 2.82 10.83
N LEU A 71 35.50 1.71 11.37
CA LEU A 71 36.06 1.67 12.72
C LEU A 71 37.26 2.61 12.91
N HIS A 72 38.03 2.95 11.87
CA HIS A 72 39.15 3.89 12.04
C HIS A 72 38.66 5.31 12.42
N TRP A 73 37.42 5.65 12.09
CA TRP A 73 36.80 6.92 12.50
C TRP A 73 36.54 7.02 14.01
N LEU A 74 36.65 5.92 14.77
CA LEU A 74 36.62 5.99 16.23
C LEU A 74 37.83 6.74 16.81
N ALA A 75 38.92 6.88 16.04
CA ALA A 75 40.09 7.68 16.41
C ALA A 75 39.90 9.19 16.16
N ASP A 76 38.95 9.55 15.29
CA ASP A 76 38.61 10.94 14.93
C ASP A 76 37.09 11.08 14.83
N PHE A 77 36.44 11.00 15.99
CA PHE A 77 34.98 10.99 16.05
C PHE A 77 34.37 12.33 15.62
N ASP A 78 35.07 13.45 15.84
CA ASP A 78 34.60 14.76 15.42
C ASP A 78 34.66 14.88 13.89
N GLY A 79 35.75 14.45 13.24
CA GLY A 79 35.82 14.38 11.77
C GLY A 79 34.76 13.46 11.18
N TRP A 80 34.47 12.33 11.82
CA TRP A 80 33.36 11.45 11.43
C TRP A 80 32.00 12.13 11.57
N LEU A 81 31.76 12.85 12.67
CA LEU A 81 30.52 13.56 12.90
C LEU A 81 30.35 14.67 11.85
N ASP A 82 31.42 15.39 11.51
CA ASP A 82 31.43 16.42 10.46
C ASP A 82 31.06 15.82 9.09
N LEU A 83 31.61 14.65 8.74
CA LEU A 83 31.24 13.94 7.52
C LEU A 83 29.77 13.47 7.54
N MET A 84 29.33 12.87 8.65
CA MET A 84 27.97 12.37 8.80
C MET A 84 26.91 13.47 8.85
N THR A 85 27.31 14.68 9.23
CA THR A 85 26.50 15.92 9.20
C THR A 85 26.83 16.82 8.01
N SER A 86 27.61 16.33 7.04
CA SER A 86 27.82 17.05 5.78
C SER A 86 26.51 17.16 4.98
N GLY A 87 26.37 18.28 4.27
CA GLY A 87 25.11 18.65 3.63
C GLY A 87 24.05 19.05 4.65
N ASN A 88 22.78 19.00 4.26
CA ASN A 88 21.69 19.36 5.16
C ASN A 88 20.92 18.16 5.70
N GLY A 89 21.25 16.92 5.29
CA GLY A 89 20.58 15.71 5.79
C GLY A 89 19.07 15.64 5.48
N TYR A 90 18.60 16.48 4.55
CA TYR A 90 17.23 16.49 4.06
C TYR A 90 17.17 16.25 2.55
N LYS A 91 17.75 17.16 1.77
CA LYS A 91 17.79 17.10 0.30
C LYS A 91 19.23 17.09 -0.25
N ASP A 92 20.19 17.49 0.56
CA ASP A 92 21.61 17.58 0.20
C ASP A 92 22.45 16.63 1.06
N ALA A 93 23.14 15.72 0.39
CA ALA A 93 24.02 14.73 1.00
C ALA A 93 25.42 15.27 1.36
N GLY A 94 25.77 16.47 0.92
CA GLY A 94 27.11 17.01 1.07
C GLY A 94 28.14 16.17 0.32
N VAL A 95 29.17 15.72 1.04
CA VAL A 95 30.29 14.93 0.47
C VAL A 95 30.12 13.43 0.63
N VAL A 96 29.02 12.97 1.22
CA VAL A 96 28.81 11.55 1.53
C VAL A 96 27.87 10.90 0.52
N ARG A 97 28.17 9.66 0.10
CA ARG A 97 27.33 8.89 -0.82
C ARG A 97 27.14 7.47 -0.33
N ALA A 98 25.99 6.88 -0.66
CA ALA A 98 25.75 5.46 -0.43
C ALA A 98 26.44 4.62 -1.51
N THR A 99 27.06 3.51 -1.11
CA THR A 99 27.90 2.69 -2.01
C THR A 99 27.37 1.28 -2.21
N SER A 100 26.94 0.62 -1.13
CA SER A 100 26.41 -0.74 -1.14
C SER A 100 25.43 -0.94 0.00
N PRO A 101 24.69 -2.07 0.04
CA PRO A 101 24.11 -2.52 1.29
C PRO A 101 25.17 -2.67 2.39
N THR A 102 24.73 -2.60 3.64
CA THR A 102 25.60 -2.74 4.82
C THR A 102 26.18 -4.14 4.90
N GLU A 103 27.50 -4.21 5.02
CA GLU A 103 28.30 -5.43 5.17
C GLU A 103 29.29 -5.22 6.32
N LEU A 104 28.79 -5.37 7.55
CA LEU A 104 29.62 -5.20 8.73
C LEU A 104 29.95 -6.56 9.33
N ILE A 105 31.18 -7.01 9.09
CA ILE A 105 31.72 -8.27 9.62
C ILE A 105 32.82 -7.94 10.62
N ILE A 106 32.65 -8.38 11.86
CA ILE A 106 33.60 -8.12 12.94
C ILE A 106 33.88 -9.44 13.66
N HIS A 107 35.10 -9.94 13.54
CA HIS A 107 35.51 -11.20 14.17
C HIS A 107 35.70 -11.02 15.68
N ARG A 108 34.97 -11.82 16.48
CA ARG A 108 35.07 -11.83 17.95
C ARG A 108 36.07 -12.91 18.41
N GLY A 109 37.37 -12.66 18.26
CA GLY A 109 38.44 -13.53 18.81
C GLY A 109 38.49 -14.95 18.21
N ARG A 110 39.39 -15.78 18.75
CA ARG A 110 39.53 -17.20 18.34
C ARG A 110 38.38 -18.02 18.92
N GLY A 111 37.53 -18.60 18.06
CA GLY A 111 36.54 -19.61 18.44
C GLY A 111 35.12 -19.11 18.72
N SER A 112 34.84 -17.80 18.63
CA SER A 112 33.46 -17.30 18.66
C SER A 112 32.99 -16.88 17.27
N ASP A 113 31.71 -17.11 16.98
CA ASP A 113 31.13 -16.74 15.70
C ASP A 113 31.35 -15.24 15.45
N PRO A 114 31.85 -14.85 14.26
CA PRO A 114 32.01 -13.45 13.93
C PRO A 114 30.66 -12.73 14.10
N TRP A 115 30.71 -11.54 14.69
CA TRP A 115 29.56 -10.66 14.67
C TRP A 115 29.38 -10.18 13.24
N GLN A 116 28.40 -10.76 12.55
CA GLN A 116 28.06 -10.45 11.18
C GLN A 116 26.72 -9.72 11.14
N SER A 117 26.77 -8.44 10.83
CA SER A 117 25.62 -7.69 10.36
C SER A 117 25.71 -7.56 8.85
N ILE A 118 25.35 -8.65 8.17
CA ILE A 118 25.17 -8.70 6.71
C ILE A 118 23.69 -8.99 6.42
N PRO A 119 22.77 -8.06 6.77
CA PRO A 119 21.34 -8.35 6.83
C PRO A 119 20.73 -8.79 5.50
N TYR A 120 21.34 -8.42 4.38
CA TYR A 120 20.78 -8.62 3.03
C TYR A 120 21.48 -9.70 2.21
N PHE A 121 22.72 -10.09 2.55
CA PHE A 121 23.52 -10.98 1.70
C PHE A 121 22.86 -12.32 1.43
N LYS A 122 22.33 -12.98 2.47
CA LYS A 122 21.63 -14.26 2.32
C LYS A 122 20.40 -14.15 1.42
N LEU A 123 19.65 -13.06 1.51
CA LEU A 123 18.49 -12.82 0.67
C LEU A 123 18.89 -12.59 -0.79
N ILE A 124 19.87 -11.72 -1.03
CA ILE A 124 20.39 -11.41 -2.37
C ILE A 124 20.91 -12.69 -3.04
N GLN A 125 21.78 -13.43 -2.36
CA GLN A 125 22.32 -14.70 -2.85
C GLN A 125 21.21 -15.70 -3.18
N LYS A 126 20.16 -15.78 -2.33
CA LYS A 126 19.04 -16.69 -2.54
C LYS A 126 18.21 -16.31 -3.77
N LEU A 127 18.01 -15.01 -4.02
CA LEU A 127 17.31 -14.50 -5.19
C LEU A 127 18.10 -14.75 -6.47
N GLU A 128 19.40 -14.45 -6.46
CA GLU A 128 20.30 -14.71 -7.60
C GLU A 128 20.39 -16.20 -7.93
N TYR A 129 20.52 -17.07 -6.91
CA TYR A 129 20.51 -18.52 -7.09
C TYR A 129 19.18 -19.03 -7.68
N ALA A 130 18.07 -18.35 -7.40
CA ALA A 130 16.77 -18.63 -8.00
C ALA A 130 16.60 -18.04 -9.42
N GLY A 131 17.65 -17.46 -10.00
CA GLY A 131 17.69 -16.95 -11.38
C GLY A 131 17.21 -15.52 -11.55
N ALA A 132 17.03 -14.75 -10.46
CA ALA A 132 16.64 -13.35 -10.54
C ALA A 132 17.80 -12.46 -11.00
N SER A 133 17.48 -11.42 -11.78
CA SER A 133 18.34 -10.25 -11.97
C SER A 133 18.12 -9.31 -10.80
N VAL A 134 19.06 -9.26 -9.85
CA VAL A 134 18.92 -8.48 -8.61
C VAL A 134 19.64 -7.15 -8.74
N LEU A 135 18.91 -6.05 -8.58
CA LEU A 135 19.45 -4.71 -8.38
C LEU A 135 19.48 -4.42 -6.88
N GLN A 136 20.67 -4.28 -6.32
CA GLN A 136 20.85 -3.78 -4.95
C GLN A 136 20.73 -2.26 -5.00
N PHE A 137 19.83 -1.67 -4.22
CA PHE A 137 19.60 -0.23 -4.22
C PHE A 137 20.05 0.42 -2.91
N PRO A 138 21.36 0.64 -2.72
CA PRO A 138 21.84 1.46 -1.60
C PRO A 138 21.42 2.92 -1.82
N TYR A 139 20.99 3.56 -0.75
CA TYR A 139 20.65 4.99 -0.73
C TYR A 139 21.21 5.64 0.53
N ASP A 140 21.38 6.96 0.47
CA ASP A 140 21.81 7.76 1.61
C ASP A 140 20.66 7.88 2.59
N TRP A 141 20.65 7.00 3.59
CA TRP A 141 19.60 6.90 4.58
C TRP A 141 19.51 8.10 5.52
N ARG A 142 20.40 9.10 5.41
CA ARG A 142 20.31 10.35 6.15
C ARG A 142 19.26 11.29 5.55
N LEU A 143 19.07 11.22 4.24
CA LEU A 143 18.21 12.11 3.45
C LEU A 143 16.73 11.69 3.47
N SER A 144 15.85 12.56 2.97
CA SER A 144 14.43 12.23 2.88
C SER A 144 14.17 11.08 1.92
N ALA A 145 13.13 10.29 2.23
CA ALA A 145 12.66 9.20 1.39
C ALA A 145 12.32 9.69 -0.03
N SER A 146 11.87 10.94 -0.21
CA SER A 146 11.64 11.54 -1.52
C SER A 146 12.90 11.61 -2.39
N VAL A 147 14.09 11.84 -1.80
CA VAL A 147 15.36 11.78 -2.53
C VAL A 147 15.66 10.35 -2.97
N ALA A 148 15.53 9.39 -2.05
CA ALA A 148 15.76 7.98 -2.34
C ALA A 148 14.80 7.43 -3.41
N VAL A 149 13.53 7.88 -3.45
CA VAL A 149 12.56 7.50 -4.47
C VAL A 149 12.97 7.96 -5.87
N ARG A 150 13.51 9.18 -6.01
CA ARG A 150 14.03 9.67 -7.32
C ARG A 150 15.23 8.84 -7.77
N GLN A 151 16.16 8.59 -6.86
CA GLN A 151 17.33 7.74 -7.13
C GLN A 151 16.92 6.31 -7.48
N LEU A 152 15.89 5.76 -6.84
CA LEU A 152 15.35 4.43 -7.11
C LEU A 152 14.77 4.35 -8.52
N GLN A 153 14.00 5.37 -8.92
CA GLN A 153 13.49 5.47 -10.27
C GLN A 153 14.62 5.45 -11.30
N ASP A 154 15.61 6.32 -11.12
CA ASP A 154 16.74 6.43 -12.05
C ASP A 154 17.53 5.11 -12.13
N ALA A 155 17.77 4.45 -10.99
CA ALA A 155 18.45 3.15 -10.94
C ALA A 155 17.68 2.07 -11.70
N ILE A 156 16.36 1.96 -11.49
CA ILE A 156 15.50 0.99 -12.20
C ILE A 156 15.49 1.27 -13.71
N LEU A 157 15.33 2.54 -14.10
CA LEU A 157 15.25 2.94 -15.50
C LEU A 157 16.56 2.69 -16.23
N ASN A 158 17.70 3.04 -15.62
CA ASN A 158 19.02 2.81 -16.19
C ASN A 158 19.32 1.31 -16.34
N GLU A 159 18.98 0.52 -15.32
CA GLU A 159 19.28 -0.91 -15.29
C GLU A 159 18.45 -1.70 -16.33
N TRP A 160 17.16 -1.39 -16.49
CA TRP A 160 16.25 -2.26 -17.24
C TRP A 160 15.41 -1.61 -18.34
N PHE A 161 15.44 -0.29 -18.47
CA PHE A 161 14.61 0.48 -19.40
C PHE A 161 15.39 1.53 -20.21
N GLY A 162 16.73 1.42 -20.27
CA GLY A 162 17.57 2.30 -21.09
C GLY A 162 17.53 3.77 -20.67
N GLY A 163 17.31 4.04 -19.38
CA GLY A 163 17.25 5.38 -18.81
C GLY A 163 16.00 6.18 -19.17
N LYS A 164 14.95 5.54 -19.70
CA LYS A 164 13.71 6.22 -20.11
C LYS A 164 12.48 5.55 -19.53
N VAL A 165 11.50 6.36 -19.11
CA VAL A 165 10.19 5.87 -18.68
C VAL A 165 9.50 5.19 -19.88
N PRO A 166 9.02 3.94 -19.73
CA PRO A 166 8.27 3.28 -20.78
C PRO A 166 7.01 4.07 -21.16
N SER A 167 6.68 4.13 -22.46
CA SER A 167 5.47 4.82 -22.94
C SER A 167 4.17 4.08 -22.60
N SER A 168 4.26 2.81 -22.23
CA SER A 168 3.14 1.97 -21.84
C SER A 168 3.58 0.94 -20.79
N LYS A 169 2.60 0.31 -20.14
CA LYS A 169 2.85 -0.72 -19.12
C LYS A 169 3.63 -1.88 -19.74
N PRO A 170 4.86 -2.17 -19.28
CA PRO A 170 5.61 -3.31 -19.79
C PRO A 170 4.88 -4.62 -19.48
N GLY A 171 5.07 -5.64 -20.32
CA GLY A 171 4.58 -6.98 -20.02
C GLY A 171 5.12 -7.48 -18.68
N GLU A 172 4.38 -8.37 -18.01
CA GLU A 172 4.63 -8.77 -16.61
C GLU A 172 6.08 -9.21 -16.35
N GLN A 173 6.69 -9.97 -17.26
CA GLN A 173 8.10 -10.42 -17.17
C GLN A 173 9.13 -9.28 -17.13
N LYS A 174 8.80 -8.11 -17.70
CA LYS A 174 9.68 -6.94 -17.73
C LYS A 174 9.47 -6.04 -16.53
N ARG A 175 8.39 -6.21 -15.76
CA ARG A 175 8.12 -5.43 -14.55
C ARG A 175 8.92 -5.98 -13.37
N VAL A 176 9.25 -5.10 -12.44
CA VAL A 176 10.14 -5.38 -11.31
C VAL A 176 9.35 -5.83 -10.08
N MET A 177 9.95 -6.69 -9.28
CA MET A 177 9.54 -6.94 -7.90
C MET A 177 10.40 -6.08 -6.97
N LEU A 178 9.79 -5.39 -6.01
CA LEU A 178 10.53 -4.69 -4.96
C LEU A 178 10.55 -5.54 -3.69
N VAL A 179 11.68 -5.57 -2.99
CA VAL A 179 11.79 -6.10 -1.62
C VAL A 179 12.32 -4.99 -0.74
N GLY A 180 11.42 -4.37 0.03
CA GLY A 180 11.74 -3.23 0.88
C GLY A 180 11.74 -3.62 2.36
N HIS A 181 12.82 -3.34 3.07
CA HIS A 181 12.93 -3.58 4.51
C HIS A 181 12.80 -2.26 5.30
N SER A 182 12.03 -2.23 6.38
CA SER A 182 11.94 -1.06 7.28
C SER A 182 11.63 0.23 6.50
N LEU A 183 12.43 1.30 6.65
CA LEU A 183 12.34 2.53 5.84
C LEU A 183 12.38 2.26 4.31
N GLY A 184 13.14 1.25 3.86
CA GLY A 184 13.19 0.83 2.46
C GLY A 184 11.84 0.35 1.92
N GLY A 185 10.98 -0.19 2.79
CA GLY A 185 9.60 -0.52 2.43
C GLY A 185 8.71 0.72 2.29
N LEU A 186 8.95 1.78 3.05
CA LEU A 186 8.29 3.07 2.82
C LEU A 186 8.75 3.71 1.51
N ILE A 187 10.04 3.63 1.18
CA ILE A 187 10.57 4.07 -0.12
C ILE A 187 9.94 3.28 -1.27
N ALA A 188 9.83 1.95 -1.13
CA ALA A 188 9.16 1.10 -2.12
C ALA A 188 7.70 1.53 -2.34
N ARG A 189 6.96 1.77 -1.24
CA ARG A 189 5.59 2.27 -1.30
C ARG A 189 5.48 3.64 -1.95
N LEU A 190 6.32 4.60 -1.56
CA LEU A 190 6.33 5.93 -2.16
C LEU A 190 6.63 5.85 -3.66
N PHE A 191 7.61 5.04 -4.08
CA PHE A 191 7.89 4.85 -5.50
C PHE A 191 6.72 4.22 -6.26
N ILE A 192 5.93 3.36 -5.64
CA ILE A 192 4.75 2.78 -6.29
C ILE A 192 3.59 3.78 -6.32
N GLU A 193 3.29 4.41 -5.19
CA GLU A 193 2.05 5.15 -4.92
C GLU A 193 2.11 6.62 -5.34
N ASP A 194 3.30 7.22 -5.42
CA ASP A 194 3.50 8.62 -5.82
C ASP A 194 3.21 8.79 -7.33
N PRO A 195 2.19 9.58 -7.71
CA PRO A 195 1.81 9.77 -9.11
C PRO A 195 2.89 10.47 -9.96
N ARG A 196 3.92 11.06 -9.35
CA ARG A 196 5.04 11.72 -10.04
C ARG A 196 6.13 10.74 -10.48
N THR A 197 6.02 9.48 -10.07
CA THR A 197 6.99 8.43 -10.40
C THR A 197 6.41 7.44 -11.42
N CYS A 198 7.28 6.63 -12.03
CA CYS A 198 6.84 5.56 -12.93
C CYS A 198 6.59 4.21 -12.21
N GLY A 199 6.59 4.15 -10.87
CA GLY A 199 6.56 2.87 -10.15
C GLY A 199 5.30 2.06 -10.42
N SER A 200 4.13 2.70 -10.51
CA SER A 200 2.87 2.02 -10.87
C SER A 200 2.94 1.29 -12.22
N LEU A 201 3.73 1.84 -13.15
CA LEU A 201 3.96 1.30 -14.48
C LEU A 201 4.92 0.11 -14.45
N VAL A 202 6.06 0.27 -13.78
CA VAL A 202 7.20 -0.67 -13.89
C VAL A 202 7.22 -1.73 -12.79
N VAL A 203 6.50 -1.59 -11.68
CA VAL A 203 6.50 -2.54 -10.57
C VAL A 203 5.30 -3.47 -10.65
N ARG A 204 5.49 -4.79 -10.56
CA ARG A 204 4.39 -5.78 -10.51
C ARG A 204 4.04 -6.24 -9.09
N HIS A 205 5.02 -6.20 -8.19
CA HIS A 205 4.89 -6.80 -6.86
C HIS A 205 5.84 -6.12 -5.87
N ALA A 206 5.44 -6.03 -4.61
CA ALA A 206 6.29 -5.55 -3.52
C ALA A 206 6.21 -6.48 -2.29
N VAL A 207 7.34 -6.89 -1.76
CA VAL A 207 7.47 -7.57 -0.46
C VAL A 207 7.97 -6.56 0.55
N LEU A 208 7.15 -6.26 1.55
CA LEU A 208 7.32 -5.20 2.53
C LEU A 208 7.64 -5.82 3.90
N VAL A 209 8.92 -5.82 4.28
CA VAL A 209 9.43 -6.52 5.46
C VAL A 209 9.63 -5.56 6.63
N GLY A 210 8.88 -5.74 7.72
CA GLY A 210 9.04 -4.95 8.96
C GLY A 210 8.79 -3.45 8.76
N VAL A 211 7.90 -3.06 7.85
CA VAL A 211 7.73 -1.66 7.45
C VAL A 211 6.96 -0.86 8.50
N PRO A 212 7.47 0.26 9.04
CA PRO A 212 6.75 1.08 10.00
C PRO A 212 5.73 1.99 9.32
N HIS A 213 4.61 1.44 8.81
CA HIS A 213 3.62 2.22 8.08
C HIS A 213 3.06 3.39 8.87
N LYS A 214 2.94 3.28 10.20
CA LYS A 214 2.52 4.39 11.08
C LYS A 214 3.68 5.02 11.85
N GLY A 215 4.93 4.75 11.48
CA GLY A 215 6.12 5.17 12.22
C GLY A 215 6.47 4.25 13.39
N ALA A 216 7.57 4.53 14.09
CA ALA A 216 8.08 3.73 15.19
C ALA A 216 8.47 4.63 16.38
N PRO A 217 7.97 4.37 17.61
CA PRO A 217 8.31 5.17 18.80
C PRO A 217 9.81 5.21 19.08
N ASN A 218 10.54 4.16 18.69
CA ASN A 218 11.98 4.12 18.78
C ASN A 218 12.67 5.23 17.97
N ALA A 219 12.15 5.63 16.80
CA ALA A 219 12.73 6.73 16.02
C ALA A 219 12.68 8.06 16.79
N PHE A 220 11.54 8.35 17.42
CA PHE A 220 11.40 9.52 18.29
C PHE A 220 12.23 9.39 19.58
N GLY A 221 12.32 8.19 20.14
CA GLY A 221 13.21 7.90 21.26
C GLY A 221 14.69 8.17 20.93
N HIS A 222 15.14 7.83 19.72
CA HIS A 222 16.48 8.16 19.24
C HIS A 222 16.68 9.65 19.08
N PHE A 223 15.72 10.34 18.50
CA PHE A 223 15.77 11.80 18.32
C PHE A 223 15.84 12.56 19.63
N THR A 224 15.07 12.14 20.63
CA THR A 224 15.03 12.79 21.95
C THR A 224 16.18 12.38 22.87
N GLY A 225 17.02 11.42 22.47
CA GLY A 225 18.04 10.81 23.32
C GLY A 225 17.50 9.86 24.39
N ALA A 226 16.18 9.60 24.42
CA ALA A 226 15.55 8.62 25.31
C ALA A 226 15.96 7.18 24.98
N LYS A 227 16.46 6.94 23.76
CA LYS A 227 17.04 5.67 23.31
C LYS A 227 18.33 5.95 22.55
N LYS A 228 19.42 5.25 22.86
CA LYS A 228 20.69 5.40 22.11
C LYS A 228 20.50 5.00 20.65
N PHE A 229 20.84 5.88 19.71
CA PHE A 229 20.70 5.67 18.26
C PHE A 229 21.60 4.55 17.75
N LEU A 230 22.87 4.62 18.13
CA LEU A 230 23.80 3.51 17.97
C LEU A 230 23.57 2.49 19.08
N PRO A 231 23.80 1.19 18.82
CA PRO A 231 23.82 0.17 19.86
C PRO A 231 24.59 0.69 21.07
N ASP A 232 24.01 0.48 22.26
CA ASP A 232 24.63 0.88 23.53
C ASP A 232 26.12 0.48 23.51
N PRO A 233 27.07 1.36 23.84
CA PRO A 233 28.44 0.95 24.09
C PRO A 233 28.54 -0.06 25.24
N SER A 234 27.49 -0.53 25.91
CA SER A 234 27.55 -1.82 26.65
C SER A 234 27.58 -3.06 25.74
N LEU A 235 27.40 -2.93 24.43
CA LEU A 235 28.01 -3.87 23.49
C LEU A 235 29.53 -3.80 23.60
N SER A 236 30.15 -2.70 24.04
CA SER A 236 31.53 -2.75 24.54
C SER A 236 31.71 -3.68 25.74
N SER A 237 30.72 -4.16 26.49
CA SER A 237 31.00 -5.28 27.40
C SER A 237 31.22 -6.59 26.64
N THR A 238 30.73 -6.75 25.40
CA THR A 238 31.08 -7.90 24.53
C THR A 238 32.17 -7.58 23.50
N TRP A 239 32.56 -6.32 23.33
CA TRP A 239 33.79 -5.94 22.63
C TRP A 239 34.97 -5.76 23.62
N VAL A 240 34.68 -5.66 24.92
CA VAL A 240 35.55 -5.47 26.08
C VAL A 240 35.09 -6.41 27.21
N THR A 241 34.77 -7.67 26.90
CA THR A 241 35.04 -8.79 27.84
C THR A 241 36.47 -9.26 27.62
N CYS A 242 37.40 -8.32 27.45
CA CYS A 242 38.79 -8.55 27.78
C CYS A 242 38.85 -8.42 29.31
N GLU A 243 38.61 -9.52 30.01
CA GLU A 243 38.55 -9.64 31.47
C GLU A 243 39.88 -9.41 32.19
N ASP A 244 40.87 -8.77 31.57
CA ASP A 244 42.10 -8.39 32.26
C ASP A 244 41.98 -6.95 32.78
N ALA A 245 42.02 -6.84 34.11
CA ALA A 245 41.71 -5.70 34.98
C ALA A 245 42.54 -4.41 34.79
N ALA A 246 43.10 -4.15 33.60
CA ALA A 246 43.84 -2.94 33.24
C ALA A 246 43.06 -2.00 32.28
N ALA A 247 41.76 -2.22 32.06
CA ALA A 247 40.95 -1.49 31.07
C ALA A 247 40.21 -0.24 31.60
N ALA A 248 40.46 0.24 32.82
CA ALA A 248 39.60 1.25 33.46
C ALA A 248 39.75 2.71 32.97
N THR A 249 40.76 3.07 32.16
CA THR A 249 41.06 4.50 31.89
C THR A 249 40.76 5.00 30.47
N ALA A 250 40.73 4.15 29.45
CA ALA A 250 40.41 4.54 28.06
C ALA A 250 38.91 4.47 27.66
N PRO A 251 38.11 3.47 28.13
CA PRO A 251 36.70 3.35 27.75
C PRO A 251 35.85 4.51 28.27
N ALA A 252 36.19 5.08 29.43
CA ALA A 252 35.44 6.19 30.00
C ALA A 252 35.54 7.46 29.12
N ALA A 253 36.69 7.74 28.51
CA ALA A 253 36.89 8.90 27.65
C ALA A 253 36.20 8.75 26.29
N LEU A 254 36.25 7.58 25.65
CA LEU A 254 35.53 7.35 24.39
C LEU A 254 34.01 7.23 24.61
N SER A 255 33.58 6.58 25.69
CA SER A 255 32.17 6.51 26.12
C SER A 255 31.60 7.88 26.51
N ALA A 256 32.41 8.74 27.15
CA ALA A 256 32.02 10.11 27.50
C ALA A 256 32.17 11.10 26.34
N SER A 257 33.05 10.86 25.36
CA SER A 257 33.20 11.64 24.12
C SER A 257 32.07 11.35 23.12
N ILE A 258 31.66 10.07 23.01
CA ILE A 258 30.39 9.64 22.40
C ILE A 258 29.20 9.98 23.32
N ALA A 259 29.35 10.98 24.18
CA ALA A 259 28.27 11.53 24.99
C ALA A 259 27.02 11.71 24.12
N SER A 260 25.89 11.33 24.70
CA SER A 260 24.55 11.40 24.10
C SER A 260 24.29 12.70 23.32
N LYS A 261 24.91 13.82 23.71
CA LYS A 261 24.82 15.12 23.03
C LYS A 261 25.27 15.07 21.56
N ASN A 262 26.38 14.40 21.23
CA ASN A 262 26.88 14.34 19.85
C ASN A 262 26.04 13.40 18.97
N LEU A 263 25.55 12.29 19.54
CA LEU A 263 24.64 11.39 18.83
C LEU A 263 23.26 12.01 18.58
N ASN A 264 22.78 12.85 19.51
CA ASN A 264 21.54 13.59 19.27
C ASN A 264 21.71 14.59 18.11
N ARG A 265 22.85 15.29 18.02
CA ARG A 265 23.16 16.17 16.88
C ARG A 265 23.07 15.41 15.55
N LEU A 266 23.60 14.20 15.50
CA LEU A 266 23.53 13.34 14.32
C LEU A 266 22.07 13.04 13.93
N VAL A 267 21.26 12.60 14.89
CA VAL A 267 19.85 12.24 14.63
C VAL A 267 19.00 13.45 14.25
N GLU A 268 19.24 14.59 14.88
CA GLU A 268 18.59 15.87 14.56
C GLU A 268 18.94 16.38 13.15
N HIS A 269 20.04 15.89 12.58
CA HIS A 269 20.50 16.21 11.23
C HIS A 269 19.85 15.32 10.15
N HIS A 270 19.18 14.23 10.51
CA HIS A 270 18.70 13.24 9.52
C HIS A 270 17.18 13.27 9.41
N SER A 271 16.68 13.85 8.32
CA SER A 271 15.25 13.97 8.03
C SER A 271 14.54 12.61 7.92
N SER A 272 15.23 11.56 7.49
CA SER A 272 14.67 10.20 7.40
C SER A 272 14.18 9.67 8.75
N ILE A 273 14.85 10.06 9.85
CA ILE A 273 14.48 9.64 11.20
C ILE A 273 13.17 10.34 11.61
N ILE A 274 13.02 11.62 11.25
CA ILE A 274 11.77 12.36 11.44
C ILE A 274 10.64 11.69 10.64
N GLN A 275 10.90 11.26 9.41
CA GLN A 275 9.91 10.53 8.59
C GLN A 275 9.46 9.19 9.19
N LEU A 276 10.23 8.64 10.14
CA LEU A 276 9.87 7.44 10.90
C LEU A 276 9.12 7.73 12.21
N PHE A 277 8.84 8.99 12.54
CA PHE A 277 8.09 9.33 13.75
C PHE A 277 6.68 8.74 13.73
N PRO A 278 6.14 8.34 14.90
CA PRO A 278 4.77 7.86 15.01
C PRO A 278 3.73 8.86 14.50
N ARG A 279 2.84 8.42 13.62
CA ARG A 279 1.67 9.19 13.13
C ARG A 279 0.40 8.87 13.94
N TYR A 280 0.59 8.61 15.22
CA TYR A 280 -0.47 8.25 16.17
C TYR A 280 -0.05 8.70 17.57
N ASP A 281 -1.03 8.89 18.44
CA ASP A 281 -0.78 9.36 19.80
C ASP A 281 -0.07 8.25 20.60
N PHE A 282 1.17 8.53 21.00
CA PHE A 282 2.07 7.53 21.61
C PHE A 282 2.74 8.03 22.88
N VAL A 283 2.71 9.33 23.16
CA VAL A 283 3.27 9.92 24.38
C VAL A 283 2.18 10.00 25.45
N GLU A 284 2.40 9.37 26.59
CA GLU A 284 1.55 9.47 27.79
C GLU A 284 1.68 10.86 28.42
N ALA A 285 0.53 11.50 28.68
CA ALA A 285 0.48 12.82 29.31
C ALA A 285 0.99 12.74 30.77
N PRO A 286 1.70 13.77 31.26
CA PRO A 286 2.14 13.85 32.64
C PRO A 286 0.97 13.63 33.61
N GLY A 287 1.13 12.67 34.53
CA GLY A 287 0.14 12.40 35.59
C GLY A 287 -1.07 11.55 35.18
N ASN A 288 -1.26 11.23 33.89
CA ASN A 288 -2.35 10.37 33.46
C ASN A 288 -1.92 9.42 32.31
N PRO A 289 -1.51 8.18 32.61
CA PRO A 289 -1.07 7.22 31.59
C PRO A 289 -2.18 6.78 30.64
N LYS A 290 -3.45 7.03 30.97
CA LYS A 290 -4.60 6.75 30.08
C LYS A 290 -4.81 7.83 29.02
N LYS A 291 -4.29 9.05 29.24
CA LYS A 291 -4.39 10.16 28.30
C LYS A 291 -3.12 10.24 27.49
N LYS A 292 -3.23 10.10 26.16
CA LYS A 292 -2.11 10.32 25.25
C LYS A 292 -2.13 11.74 24.70
N GLU A 293 -0.95 12.33 24.53
CA GLU A 293 -0.77 13.60 23.83
C GLU A 293 -0.98 13.40 22.34
N LYS A 294 -1.63 14.37 21.70
CA LYS A 294 -1.73 14.38 20.24
C LYS A 294 -0.33 14.42 19.66
N TYR A 295 -0.02 13.51 18.72
CA TYR A 295 1.32 13.48 18.12
C TYR A 295 1.68 14.83 17.45
N THR A 296 0.70 15.55 16.92
CA THR A 296 0.89 16.90 16.36
C THR A 296 1.40 17.90 17.39
N GLU A 297 0.88 17.86 18.62
CA GLU A 297 1.38 18.71 19.72
C GLU A 297 2.76 18.26 20.20
N THR A 298 3.02 16.95 20.22
CA THR A 298 4.33 16.39 20.56
C THR A 298 5.42 16.87 19.58
N PHE A 299 5.12 16.96 18.29
CA PHE A 299 6.09 17.30 17.25
C PHE A 299 6.15 18.79 16.90
N LYS A 300 5.15 19.58 17.31
CA LYS A 300 5.10 21.03 17.08
C LYS A 300 6.40 21.80 17.44
N PRO A 301 7.12 21.51 18.55
CA PRO A 301 8.36 22.23 18.87
C PRO A 301 9.59 21.70 18.14
N ILE A 302 9.46 20.67 17.30
CA ILE A 302 10.59 19.99 16.67
C ILE A 302 10.81 20.55 15.27
N THR A 303 12.03 21.03 15.05
CA THR A 303 12.53 21.45 13.74
C THR A 303 13.73 20.59 13.36
N HIS A 304 13.84 20.30 12.07
CA HIS A 304 15.02 19.67 11.51
C HIS A 304 16.14 20.69 11.47
N LYS A 305 17.15 20.52 12.32
CA LYS A 305 18.13 21.58 12.61
C LYS A 305 18.81 22.20 11.38
N PRO A 306 19.26 21.41 10.38
CA PRO A 306 19.99 21.98 9.25
C PRO A 306 19.11 22.76 8.27
N SER A 307 17.86 22.33 8.08
CA SER A 307 16.96 22.97 7.10
C SER A 307 15.99 23.97 7.72
N GLY A 308 15.80 23.95 9.04
CA GLY A 308 14.81 24.78 9.75
C GLY A 308 13.36 24.30 9.57
N GLU A 309 13.13 23.29 8.74
CA GLU A 309 11.79 22.75 8.44
C GLU A 309 11.16 22.13 9.67
N ALA A 310 9.85 22.34 9.87
CA ALA A 310 9.13 21.72 10.97
C ALA A 310 9.03 20.20 10.75
N ALA A 311 9.13 19.42 11.83
CA ALA A 311 9.01 17.96 11.74
C ALA A 311 7.66 17.52 11.15
N LEU A 312 6.59 18.27 11.42
CA LEU A 312 5.26 18.02 10.86
C LEU A 312 5.20 18.22 9.35
N ASP A 313 5.96 19.18 8.80
CA ASP A 313 6.00 19.43 7.36
C ASP A 313 6.76 18.31 6.65
N ILE A 314 7.89 17.87 7.22
CA ILE A 314 8.65 16.71 6.72
C ILE A 314 7.82 15.42 6.74
N LEU A 315 7.05 15.19 7.82
CA LEU A 315 6.12 14.07 7.94
C LEU A 315 4.95 14.18 6.96
N GLY A 316 4.42 15.40 6.79
CA GLY A 316 3.34 15.73 5.88
C GLY A 316 3.72 15.45 4.42
N GLU A 317 4.93 15.83 4.00
CA GLU A 317 5.44 15.57 2.65
C GLU A 317 5.39 14.08 2.30
N MET A 318 5.88 13.22 3.19
CA MET A 318 5.85 11.77 2.97
C MET A 318 4.41 11.22 3.00
N SER A 319 3.62 11.68 3.97
CA SER A 319 2.27 11.17 4.20
C SER A 319 1.32 11.51 3.05
N ALA A 320 1.46 12.69 2.46
CA ALA A 320 0.64 13.15 1.35
C ALA A 320 0.80 12.31 0.06
N LEU A 321 1.89 11.54 -0.04
CA LEU A 321 2.21 10.70 -1.19
C LEU A 321 1.83 9.24 -0.99
N LEU A 322 1.60 8.82 0.25
CA LEU A 322 1.16 7.47 0.58
C LEU A 322 -0.36 7.42 0.58
N ARG A 323 -0.90 6.37 -0.04
CA ARG A 323 -2.35 6.14 -0.06
C ARG A 323 -2.81 5.59 1.28
N GLU A 324 -3.97 6.04 1.74
CA GLU A 324 -4.66 5.47 2.89
C GLU A 324 -5.19 4.06 2.57
N PRO A 325 -5.33 3.16 3.56
CA PRO A 325 -5.64 1.74 3.34
C PRO A 325 -6.83 1.49 2.43
N ALA A 326 -7.93 2.20 2.66
CA ALA A 326 -9.16 2.05 1.92
C ALA A 326 -8.98 2.36 0.42
N SER A 327 -8.17 3.39 0.11
CA SER A 327 -7.87 3.77 -1.28
C SER A 327 -6.74 2.95 -1.90
N LEU A 328 -5.86 2.38 -1.08
CA LEU A 328 -4.69 1.65 -1.54
C LEU A 328 -5.08 0.34 -2.21
N GLU A 329 -6.01 -0.44 -1.62
CA GLU A 329 -6.43 -1.71 -2.18
C GLU A 329 -6.96 -1.54 -3.62
N TYR A 330 -7.97 -0.68 -3.78
CA TYR A 330 -8.55 -0.38 -5.09
C TYR A 330 -7.49 0.09 -6.09
N TRP A 331 -6.61 0.98 -5.66
CA TRP A 331 -5.55 1.50 -6.51
C TRP A 331 -4.55 0.41 -6.94
N LEU A 332 -4.19 -0.53 -6.05
CA LEU A 332 -3.31 -1.65 -6.37
C LEU A 332 -3.94 -2.59 -7.39
N ILE A 333 -5.25 -2.90 -7.27
CA ILE A 333 -5.97 -3.70 -8.26
C ILE A 333 -5.96 -3.00 -9.62
N ARG A 334 -6.24 -1.69 -9.65
CA ARG A 334 -6.25 -0.87 -10.88
C ARG A 334 -4.91 -0.85 -11.62
N ASN A 335 -3.82 -0.89 -10.87
CA ASN A 335 -2.48 -0.90 -11.46
C ASN A 335 -1.93 -2.32 -11.65
N ASP A 336 -2.69 -3.36 -11.27
CA ASP A 336 -2.25 -4.75 -11.25
C ASP A 336 -0.87 -4.86 -10.57
N ILE A 337 -0.88 -4.45 -9.30
CA ILE A 337 0.23 -4.47 -8.35
C ILE A 337 -0.26 -5.16 -7.09
N THR A 338 0.63 -5.91 -6.46
CA THR A 338 0.28 -6.69 -5.27
C THR A 338 1.35 -6.54 -4.20
N TYR A 339 0.92 -6.51 -2.94
CA TYR A 339 1.81 -6.36 -1.80
C TYR A 339 1.81 -7.65 -0.96
N ASP A 340 2.97 -8.09 -0.54
CA ASP A 340 3.13 -9.01 0.58
C ASP A 340 3.69 -8.23 1.76
N ILE A 341 3.00 -8.22 2.90
CA ILE A 341 3.45 -7.56 4.13
C ILE A 341 3.93 -8.62 5.10
N VAL A 342 5.19 -8.51 5.49
CA VAL A 342 5.85 -9.45 6.38
C VAL A 342 6.17 -8.79 7.71
N SER A 343 5.68 -9.37 8.80
CA SER A 343 5.87 -8.83 10.15
C SER A 343 6.20 -9.91 11.18
N THR A 344 6.83 -9.50 12.27
CA THR A 344 6.90 -10.29 13.50
C THR A 344 5.91 -9.68 14.49
N ILE A 345 5.13 -10.51 15.18
CA ILE A 345 4.02 -10.03 16.02
C ILE A 345 4.19 -10.24 17.51
N ASP A 346 5.24 -10.92 17.96
CA ASP A 346 5.34 -11.45 19.33
C ASP A 346 6.57 -10.97 20.10
N LEU A 347 7.48 -10.22 19.47
CA LEU A 347 8.64 -9.68 20.18
C LEU A 347 8.26 -8.44 21.00
N PRO A 348 8.73 -8.34 22.26
CA PRO A 348 8.57 -7.15 23.08
C PRO A 348 9.02 -5.88 22.35
N THR A 349 8.06 -4.99 22.06
CA THR A 349 8.31 -3.77 21.28
C THR A 349 7.72 -2.56 21.97
N ASN A 350 8.47 -1.46 21.99
CA ASN A 350 8.00 -0.19 22.56
C ASN A 350 6.92 0.41 21.64
N ASP A 351 5.71 0.61 22.16
CA ASP A 351 4.59 1.23 21.45
C ASP A 351 4.32 2.69 21.82
N GLY A 352 4.99 3.19 22.85
CA GLY A 352 4.78 4.52 23.38
C GLY A 352 5.98 5.07 24.16
N MET A 353 5.76 6.26 24.72
CA MET A 353 6.71 6.97 25.58
C MET A 353 5.97 7.73 26.68
N ARG A 354 6.67 8.15 27.72
CA ARG A 354 6.14 8.98 28.81
C ARG A 354 7.07 10.17 29.04
N ARG A 355 6.51 11.36 29.22
CA ARG A 355 7.31 12.52 29.65
C ARG A 355 7.87 12.30 31.06
N ALA A 356 9.13 12.66 31.28
CA ALA A 356 9.69 12.67 32.62
C ALA A 356 8.96 13.70 33.49
N ARG A 357 8.67 13.38 34.76
CA ARG A 357 7.86 14.24 35.64
C ARG A 357 8.51 15.61 35.91
N ASN A 358 9.84 15.67 35.91
CA ASN A 358 10.61 16.84 36.35
C ASN A 358 11.63 17.31 35.30
N SER A 359 11.50 16.89 34.04
CA SER A 359 12.38 17.37 32.97
C SER A 359 11.66 17.42 31.63
N SER A 360 12.19 18.19 30.69
CA SER A 360 11.77 18.18 29.28
C SER A 360 12.09 16.85 28.56
N GLY A 361 12.71 15.90 29.28
CA GLY A 361 13.10 14.60 28.75
C GLY A 361 11.94 13.62 28.60
N PHE A 362 12.16 12.61 27.77
CA PHE A 362 11.23 11.51 27.55
C PHE A 362 11.81 10.21 28.08
N ILE A 363 10.93 9.30 28.50
CA ILE A 363 11.28 7.94 28.94
C ILE A 363 10.48 6.98 28.06
N MET A 364 11.15 5.97 27.49
CA MET A 364 10.45 4.91 26.75
C MET A 364 9.47 4.19 27.69
N THR A 365 8.20 4.05 27.32
CA THR A 365 7.27 3.22 28.09
C THR A 365 7.47 1.76 27.67
N LEU A 366 7.57 0.89 28.68
CA LEU A 366 7.75 -0.55 28.51
C LEU A 366 6.40 -1.27 28.31
N ASN A 367 5.39 -0.61 27.76
CA ASN A 367 4.18 -1.32 27.33
C ASN A 367 4.59 -2.19 26.14
N LYS A 368 5.03 -3.41 26.46
CA LYS A 368 5.53 -4.40 25.51
C LYS A 368 4.32 -4.96 24.78
N THR A 369 3.91 -4.25 23.74
CA THR A 369 3.05 -4.85 22.73
C THR A 369 3.88 -5.77 21.86
N GLY A 370 3.19 -6.64 21.14
CA GLY A 370 3.78 -7.43 20.07
C GLY A 370 4.40 -6.56 18.98
N GLY A 371 5.47 -7.07 18.37
CA GLY A 371 6.14 -6.46 17.24
C GLY A 371 7.41 -7.23 16.86
N ASP A 372 8.37 -6.55 16.25
CA ASP A 372 9.67 -7.12 15.82
C ASP A 372 10.86 -6.67 16.69
N GLY A 373 10.58 -6.06 17.85
CA GLY A 373 11.55 -5.43 18.74
C GLY A 373 11.87 -3.98 18.40
N THR A 374 11.44 -3.49 17.23
CA THR A 374 11.63 -2.10 16.79
C THR A 374 10.31 -1.42 16.41
N VAL A 375 9.50 -2.08 15.59
CA VAL A 375 8.23 -1.61 15.02
C VAL A 375 7.08 -2.37 15.67
N PRO A 376 6.13 -1.68 16.32
CA PRO A 376 4.94 -2.33 16.88
C PRO A 376 4.08 -2.99 15.80
N THR A 377 3.44 -4.11 16.11
CA THR A 377 2.56 -4.87 15.18
C THR A 377 1.49 -3.97 14.54
N PHE A 378 0.86 -3.07 15.29
CA PHE A 378 -0.18 -2.22 14.72
C PHE A 378 0.37 -1.16 13.73
N SER A 379 1.66 -0.85 13.80
CA SER A 379 2.33 0.02 12.83
C SER A 379 2.77 -0.75 11.59
N SER A 380 3.16 -2.02 11.74
CA SER A 380 3.60 -2.87 10.62
C SER A 380 2.46 -3.51 9.83
N VAL A 381 1.40 -3.98 10.49
CA VAL A 381 0.26 -4.65 9.84
C VAL A 381 -1.07 -4.00 10.17
N GLY A 382 -1.24 -3.48 11.39
CA GLY A 382 -2.52 -2.92 11.84
C GLY A 382 -2.91 -1.58 11.19
N TRP A 383 -2.11 -1.03 10.28
CA TRP A 383 -2.50 0.13 9.50
C TRP A 383 -3.58 -0.19 8.48
N LEU A 384 -3.61 -1.41 7.94
CA LEU A 384 -4.53 -1.79 6.88
C LEU A 384 -5.92 -2.22 7.36
N GLY A 385 -6.17 -2.28 8.66
CA GLY A 385 -7.42 -2.82 9.20
C GLY A 385 -7.50 -4.34 9.08
N ASP A 386 -8.64 -4.88 8.66
CA ASP A 386 -8.90 -6.31 8.49
C ASP A 386 -8.27 -6.82 7.17
N VAL A 387 -6.94 -6.87 7.16
CA VAL A 387 -6.08 -7.25 6.02
C VAL A 387 -6.42 -8.59 5.38
N ASP A 388 -6.96 -9.53 6.17
CA ASP A 388 -7.24 -10.88 5.69
C ASP A 388 -8.37 -10.88 4.63
N LYS A 389 -9.04 -9.74 4.44
CA LYS A 389 -10.07 -9.52 3.42
C LYS A 389 -9.59 -8.71 2.22
N LEU A 390 -8.39 -8.13 2.26
CA LEU A 390 -7.93 -7.19 1.25
C LEU A 390 -7.14 -7.92 0.15
N VAL A 391 -7.75 -8.15 -1.01
CA VAL A 391 -7.03 -8.67 -2.19
C VAL A 391 -6.71 -7.47 -3.08
N PRO A 392 -5.46 -6.97 -3.06
CA PRO A 392 -4.32 -7.79 -3.45
C PRO A 392 -3.16 -7.81 -2.43
N ILE A 393 -3.46 -7.68 -1.15
CA ILE A 393 -2.46 -7.61 -0.08
C ILE A 393 -2.44 -8.95 0.66
N THR A 394 -1.29 -9.62 0.70
CA THR A 394 -1.11 -10.81 1.53
C THR A 394 -0.35 -10.44 2.79
N ARG A 395 -0.80 -10.92 3.95
CA ARG A 395 -0.05 -10.82 5.20
C ARG A 395 0.68 -12.12 5.48
N THR A 396 1.92 -12.02 5.95
CA THR A 396 2.69 -13.16 6.45
C THR A 396 3.28 -12.77 7.80
N ASP A 397 2.83 -13.45 8.84
CA ASP A 397 3.42 -13.33 10.17
C ASP A 397 4.48 -14.41 10.35
N LEU A 398 5.69 -14.01 10.74
CA LEU A 398 6.78 -14.94 11.00
C LEU A 398 6.49 -15.77 12.25
N GLN A 399 6.79 -17.07 12.17
CA GLN A 399 6.48 -18.00 13.27
C GLN A 399 7.20 -17.63 14.57
N PRO A 400 6.58 -17.81 15.77
CA PRO A 400 7.18 -17.46 17.06
C PRO A 400 8.49 -18.19 17.41
N ASN A 401 8.85 -19.25 16.70
CA ASN A 401 10.10 -20.00 16.91
C ASN A 401 11.13 -19.75 15.80
N ALA A 402 10.81 -18.93 14.79
CA ALA A 402 11.72 -18.71 13.69
C ALA A 402 13.01 -18.00 14.17
N LYS A 403 14.14 -18.37 13.55
CA LYS A 403 15.41 -17.66 13.74
C LYS A 403 15.33 -16.28 13.06
N TYR A 404 16.10 -15.30 13.53
CA TYR A 404 16.24 -14.00 12.86
C TYR A 404 14.95 -13.14 12.77
N ARG A 405 14.14 -13.13 13.83
CA ARG A 405 12.86 -12.38 13.88
C ARG A 405 12.98 -10.93 14.34
N LYS A 406 14.13 -10.57 14.92
CA LYS A 406 14.40 -9.19 15.30
C LYS A 406 14.44 -8.34 14.04
N HIS A 407 13.92 -7.13 14.11
CA HIS A 407 13.85 -6.18 13.01
C HIS A 407 15.05 -6.21 12.03
N PRO A 408 16.31 -5.95 12.44
CA PRO A 408 17.45 -5.91 11.51
C PRO A 408 17.80 -7.28 10.89
N GLN A 409 17.26 -8.38 11.39
CA GLN A 409 17.57 -9.73 10.97
C GLN A 409 16.48 -10.33 10.07
N MET A 410 15.33 -9.68 9.88
CA MET A 410 14.19 -10.27 9.18
C MET A 410 14.53 -10.73 7.75
N CYS A 411 15.36 -10.00 7.00
CA CYS A 411 15.79 -10.44 5.66
C CYS A 411 16.71 -11.68 5.67
N GLN A 412 17.28 -12.05 6.82
CA GLN A 412 18.03 -13.30 7.01
C GLN A 412 17.12 -14.48 7.36
N ASN A 413 15.84 -14.24 7.66
CA ASN A 413 14.87 -15.28 7.98
C ASN A 413 14.54 -16.11 6.71
N ALA A 414 14.51 -17.44 6.87
CA ALA A 414 14.30 -18.37 5.76
C ALA A 414 12.89 -18.29 5.16
N GLU A 415 11.86 -17.99 5.96
CA GLU A 415 10.48 -17.82 5.49
C GLU A 415 10.37 -16.57 4.61
N VAL A 416 11.00 -15.47 5.01
CA VAL A 416 11.08 -14.23 4.20
C VAL A 416 11.77 -14.51 2.86
N GLN A 417 12.90 -15.22 2.88
CA GLN A 417 13.63 -15.59 1.67
C GLN A 417 12.80 -16.50 0.75
N GLN A 418 12.14 -17.51 1.33
CA GLN A 418 11.30 -18.43 0.58
C GLN A 418 10.08 -17.73 -0.03
N LEU A 419 9.45 -16.81 0.71
CA LEU A 419 8.38 -15.96 0.19
C LEU A 419 8.88 -15.18 -1.02
N CYS A 420 9.99 -14.45 -0.90
CA CYS A 420 10.56 -13.67 -2.00
C CYS A 420 10.85 -14.54 -3.23
N VAL A 421 11.45 -15.72 -3.05
CA VAL A 421 11.71 -16.68 -4.14
C VAL A 421 10.40 -17.18 -4.77
N SER A 422 9.37 -17.45 -3.97
CA SER A 422 8.07 -17.92 -4.47
C SER A 422 7.40 -16.89 -5.39
N ARG A 423 7.67 -15.60 -5.18
CA ARG A 423 7.14 -14.47 -5.97
C ARG A 423 7.95 -14.15 -7.23
N LEU A 424 9.10 -14.81 -7.43
CA LEU A 424 9.85 -14.74 -8.68
C LEU A 424 9.11 -15.43 -9.82
N LYS A 425 8.41 -16.52 -9.52
CA LYS A 425 7.53 -17.16 -10.50
C LYS A 425 6.48 -16.15 -10.91
N LEU A 426 6.35 -15.93 -12.22
CA LEU A 426 5.20 -15.19 -12.73
C LEU A 426 3.94 -15.77 -12.11
N ARG A 427 2.98 -14.90 -11.84
CA ARG A 427 1.66 -15.41 -11.52
C ARG A 427 1.23 -16.29 -12.69
N PRO A 428 0.62 -17.47 -12.44
CA PRO A 428 -0.31 -17.99 -13.43
C PRO A 428 -1.23 -16.81 -13.71
N GLN A 429 -1.25 -16.29 -14.94
CA GLN A 429 -2.07 -15.14 -15.31
C GLN A 429 -3.43 -15.35 -14.64
N HIS A 430 -3.72 -14.57 -13.59
CA HIS A 430 -5.05 -14.62 -13.02
C HIS A 430 -5.92 -14.17 -14.18
N LYS A 431 -6.67 -15.10 -14.77
CA LYS A 431 -7.71 -14.77 -15.73
C LYS A 431 -8.53 -13.65 -15.08
N GLY A 432 -8.42 -12.44 -15.64
CA GLY A 432 -9.16 -11.24 -15.26
C GLY A 432 -8.79 -10.61 -13.92
N ALA A 433 -7.80 -9.70 -13.89
CA ALA A 433 -7.88 -8.54 -12.98
C ALA A 433 -9.01 -7.58 -13.40
N SER A 434 -9.35 -7.58 -14.71
CA SER A 434 -10.58 -6.97 -15.24
C SER A 434 -11.85 -7.59 -14.65
N ASP A 435 -11.86 -8.88 -14.31
CA ASP A 435 -13.01 -9.54 -13.66
C ASP A 435 -13.24 -9.08 -12.22
N ARG A 436 -12.26 -8.45 -11.56
CA ARG A 436 -12.35 -8.12 -10.12
C ARG A 436 -12.66 -6.66 -9.82
N MET A 437 -12.41 -5.74 -10.75
CA MET A 437 -12.37 -4.32 -10.43
C MET A 437 -13.73 -3.60 -10.44
N GLY A 438 -14.82 -4.27 -10.81
CA GLY A 438 -16.18 -3.70 -10.77
C GLY A 438 -17.07 -4.18 -9.62
N ARG A 439 -16.63 -5.09 -8.75
CA ARG A 439 -17.56 -5.84 -7.86
C ARG A 439 -17.39 -5.63 -6.35
N GLY A 440 -16.38 -4.90 -5.88
CA GLY A 440 -16.11 -4.75 -4.44
C GLY A 440 -17.17 -3.94 -3.69
N ASP A 441 -17.60 -2.81 -4.26
CA ASP A 441 -18.66 -1.97 -3.70
C ASP A 441 -20.06 -2.34 -4.17
N VAL A 442 -20.17 -3.18 -5.20
CA VAL A 442 -21.47 -3.66 -5.69
C VAL A 442 -22.27 -4.27 -4.54
N PRO A 443 -21.78 -5.23 -3.73
CA PRO A 443 -22.46 -5.71 -2.53
C PRO A 443 -22.92 -4.61 -1.58
N GLN A 444 -22.14 -3.53 -1.41
CA GLN A 444 -22.53 -2.41 -0.56
C GLN A 444 -23.64 -1.57 -1.18
N PHE A 445 -23.56 -1.23 -2.47
CA PHE A 445 -24.64 -0.52 -3.18
C PHE A 445 -25.90 -1.38 -3.34
N LEU A 446 -25.74 -2.70 -3.55
CA LEU A 446 -26.80 -3.71 -3.53
C LEU A 446 -27.51 -3.68 -2.17
N LYS A 447 -26.74 -3.66 -1.09
CA LYS A 447 -27.26 -3.56 0.27
C LYS A 447 -27.96 -2.23 0.50
N ILE A 448 -27.37 -1.09 0.10
CA ILE A 448 -27.98 0.24 0.25
C ILE A 448 -29.30 0.31 -0.51
N ALA A 449 -29.32 -0.11 -1.77
CA ALA A 449 -30.54 -0.15 -2.56
C ALA A 449 -31.59 -1.04 -1.89
N ARG A 450 -31.23 -2.27 -1.51
CA ARG A 450 -32.11 -3.18 -0.74
C ARG A 450 -32.66 -2.49 0.50
N ASP A 451 -31.83 -1.81 1.28
CA ASP A 451 -32.24 -1.10 2.49
C ASP A 451 -33.19 0.06 2.17
N ILE A 452 -32.95 0.83 1.09
CA ILE A 452 -33.87 1.88 0.60
C ILE A 452 -35.23 1.28 0.25
N PHE A 453 -35.26 0.17 -0.49
CA PHE A 453 -36.51 -0.51 -0.87
C PHE A 453 -37.25 -1.12 0.33
N LEU A 454 -36.51 -1.75 1.26
CA LEU A 454 -37.08 -2.37 2.45
C LEU A 454 -37.55 -1.36 3.50
N ALA A 455 -36.96 -0.18 3.55
CA ALA A 455 -37.34 0.89 4.48
C ALA A 455 -38.71 1.50 4.18
N GLY A 456 -39.32 1.21 3.01
CA GLY A 456 -40.72 1.48 2.72
C GLY A 456 -41.14 2.93 2.96
N ARG A 457 -40.55 3.88 2.24
CA ARG A 457 -41.06 5.26 2.18
C ARG A 457 -42.21 5.33 1.17
N GLU A 458 -43.22 6.19 1.32
CA GLU A 458 -44.16 6.39 0.20
C GLU A 458 -43.37 6.97 -0.99
N PRO A 459 -43.55 6.44 -2.21
CA PRO A 459 -44.70 5.66 -2.70
C PRO A 459 -44.59 4.13 -2.61
N PHE A 460 -43.59 3.58 -1.94
CA PHE A 460 -43.38 2.13 -1.85
C PHE A 460 -44.46 1.44 -0.97
N PRO A 461 -45.08 0.33 -1.46
CA PRO A 461 -46.07 -0.41 -0.69
C PRO A 461 -45.47 -0.95 0.63
N LYS A 462 -46.19 -0.81 1.75
CA LYS A 462 -45.73 -1.28 3.08
C LYS A 462 -45.36 -2.78 3.04
N ARG A 463 -44.32 -3.18 3.78
CA ARG A 463 -43.78 -4.55 3.91
C ARG A 463 -44.85 -5.64 4.13
N SER A 464 -45.98 -5.30 4.74
CA SER A 464 -47.12 -6.20 4.96
C SER A 464 -47.80 -6.66 3.65
N THR A 465 -47.78 -5.85 2.60
CA THR A 465 -48.33 -6.19 1.27
C THR A 465 -47.35 -6.96 0.37
N MET A 466 -46.08 -7.07 0.78
CA MET A 466 -45.02 -7.72 0.01
C MET A 466 -44.90 -9.24 0.24
N LYS A 467 -45.55 -9.80 1.27
CA LYS A 467 -45.32 -11.19 1.74
C LYS A 467 -45.67 -12.30 0.73
N SER A 468 -46.37 -12.01 -0.36
CA SER A 468 -46.78 -13.00 -1.36
C SER A 468 -46.17 -12.82 -2.75
N ARG A 469 -45.26 -11.84 -2.96
CA ARG A 469 -44.77 -11.47 -4.29
C ARG A 469 -43.27 -11.69 -4.41
N THR A 470 -42.85 -12.46 -5.41
CA THR A 470 -41.44 -12.54 -5.83
C THR A 470 -40.98 -11.19 -6.33
N MET A 471 -40.07 -10.56 -5.59
CA MET A 471 -39.39 -9.35 -6.01
C MET A 471 -38.03 -9.71 -6.60
N VAL A 472 -37.76 -9.20 -7.79
CA VAL A 472 -36.45 -9.28 -8.44
C VAL A 472 -35.84 -7.89 -8.39
N ILE A 473 -34.64 -7.79 -7.85
CA ILE A 473 -33.82 -6.60 -8.04
C ILE A 473 -32.86 -6.86 -9.17
N CYS A 474 -32.90 -5.99 -10.16
CA CYS A 474 -31.89 -5.94 -11.20
C CYS A 474 -31.03 -4.70 -10.99
N PHE A 475 -29.73 -4.89 -11.08
CA PHE A 475 -28.77 -3.80 -11.03
C PHE A 475 -28.04 -3.70 -12.34
N ALA A 476 -27.97 -2.48 -12.89
CA ALA A 476 -27.04 -2.18 -13.96
C ALA A 476 -25.95 -1.24 -13.46
N LEU A 477 -24.70 -1.68 -13.57
CA LEU A 477 -23.53 -0.85 -13.31
C LEU A 477 -23.04 -0.31 -14.65
N ILE A 478 -23.04 1.01 -14.81
CA ILE A 478 -22.48 1.68 -15.99
C ILE A 478 -21.26 2.48 -15.54
N GLN A 479 -20.08 2.04 -15.95
CA GLN A 479 -18.82 2.70 -15.59
C GLN A 479 -18.40 3.64 -16.73
N GLY A 480 -18.14 4.91 -16.40
CA GLY A 480 -17.75 5.93 -17.35
C GLY A 480 -16.38 6.58 -17.05
N ALA A 481 -15.56 6.89 -18.05
CA ALA A 481 -14.14 7.23 -17.83
C ALA A 481 -13.65 8.61 -18.30
N GLN A 482 -14.52 9.58 -18.54
CA GLN A 482 -14.05 10.97 -18.66
C GLN A 482 -14.09 11.66 -17.30
N LYS A 483 -12.90 11.83 -16.71
CA LYS A 483 -12.63 12.45 -15.40
C LYS A 483 -13.34 13.81 -15.18
N ASP A 484 -13.73 14.50 -16.25
CA ASP A 484 -14.27 15.86 -16.20
C ASP A 484 -15.72 15.97 -16.74
N LYS A 485 -16.35 14.86 -17.14
CA LYS A 485 -17.73 14.85 -17.67
C LYS A 485 -18.52 13.67 -17.10
N PRO A 486 -19.32 13.88 -16.04
CA PRO A 486 -20.23 12.84 -15.56
C PRO A 486 -21.20 12.41 -16.68
N LEU A 487 -21.64 11.15 -16.66
CA LEU A 487 -22.66 10.66 -17.60
C LEU A 487 -23.91 11.56 -17.57
N PHE A 488 -24.31 12.10 -16.42
CA PHE A 488 -25.34 13.13 -16.35
C PHE A 488 -24.91 14.26 -15.44
N ASP A 489 -25.44 15.45 -15.68
CA ASP A 489 -25.19 16.62 -14.86
C ASP A 489 -25.73 16.41 -13.43
N PRO A 490 -24.88 16.25 -12.40
CA PRO A 490 -25.33 15.99 -11.03
C PRO A 490 -25.74 17.30 -10.33
N ALA A 491 -25.74 18.43 -11.03
CA ALA A 491 -26.12 19.71 -10.46
C ALA A 491 -27.53 19.65 -9.89
N THR A 492 -27.67 20.17 -8.68
CA THR A 492 -28.93 20.23 -7.96
C THR A 492 -29.30 21.66 -7.61
N HIS A 493 -30.60 21.92 -7.49
CA HIS A 493 -31.15 23.16 -6.94
C HIS A 493 -32.20 22.83 -5.88
N GLU A 494 -32.44 23.76 -4.97
CA GLU A 494 -33.53 23.66 -4.00
C GLU A 494 -34.83 24.17 -4.61
N LEU A 495 -35.90 23.38 -4.53
CA LEU A 495 -37.25 23.76 -4.95
C LEU A 495 -38.29 23.15 -3.99
N ASP A 496 -39.13 24.00 -3.39
CA ASP A 496 -40.15 23.62 -2.40
C ASP A 496 -39.59 22.83 -1.20
N GLY A 497 -38.40 23.20 -0.73
CA GLY A 497 -37.70 22.54 0.38
C GLY A 497 -37.19 21.14 0.04
N LYS A 498 -37.07 20.80 -1.24
CA LYS A 498 -36.47 19.56 -1.72
C LYS A 498 -35.31 19.86 -2.67
N THR A 499 -34.20 19.16 -2.48
CA THR A 499 -33.10 19.12 -3.44
C THR A 499 -33.55 18.39 -4.70
N ARG A 500 -33.42 19.03 -5.87
CA ARG A 500 -33.79 18.45 -7.16
C ARG A 500 -32.68 18.56 -8.19
N LEU A 501 -32.57 17.60 -9.11
CA LEU A 501 -31.70 17.71 -10.27
C LEU A 501 -32.09 18.94 -11.12
N VAL A 502 -31.09 19.71 -11.57
CA VAL A 502 -31.27 20.86 -12.48
C VAL A 502 -31.76 20.39 -13.85
N LYS A 503 -31.19 19.31 -14.37
CA LYS A 503 -31.57 18.71 -15.65
C LYS A 503 -32.23 17.35 -15.44
N ASP A 504 -33.17 17.01 -16.31
CA ASP A 504 -33.78 15.69 -16.32
C ASP A 504 -32.77 14.64 -16.78
N LEU A 505 -32.87 13.45 -16.20
CA LEU A 505 -32.15 12.27 -16.69
C LEU A 505 -32.84 11.79 -17.97
N LYS A 506 -32.34 12.24 -19.12
CA LYS A 506 -32.94 11.92 -20.41
C LYS A 506 -33.04 10.40 -20.62
N GLY A 507 -34.24 9.93 -20.98
CA GLY A 507 -34.54 8.49 -21.13
C GLY A 507 -34.92 7.77 -19.83
N ILE A 508 -34.88 8.47 -18.70
CA ILE A 508 -35.26 7.97 -17.39
C ILE A 508 -36.36 8.86 -16.84
N ASP A 509 -37.53 8.27 -16.59
CA ASP A 509 -38.56 8.95 -15.82
C ASP A 509 -38.14 8.94 -14.34
N SER A 510 -37.88 10.11 -13.74
CA SER A 510 -37.39 10.24 -12.37
C SER A 510 -38.16 11.33 -11.63
N THR A 511 -38.27 11.19 -10.31
CA THR A 511 -38.91 12.22 -9.47
C THR A 511 -38.09 13.52 -9.42
N ARG A 512 -36.84 13.47 -9.91
CA ARG A 512 -35.77 14.47 -9.78
C ARG A 512 -35.36 14.79 -8.36
N ILE A 513 -36.06 14.29 -7.34
CA ILE A 513 -35.76 14.55 -5.94
C ILE A 513 -34.49 13.78 -5.59
N VAL A 514 -33.49 14.52 -5.14
CA VAL A 514 -32.23 13.94 -4.68
C VAL A 514 -32.35 13.64 -3.20
N TYR A 515 -32.11 12.38 -2.88
CA TYR A 515 -32.05 11.89 -1.51
C TYR A 515 -30.60 11.67 -1.12
N GLU A 516 -30.27 11.97 0.12
CA GLU A 516 -28.96 11.72 0.69
C GLU A 516 -29.06 10.67 1.80
N GLY A 517 -28.07 9.77 1.86
CA GLY A 517 -27.97 8.76 2.89
C GLY A 517 -26.52 8.53 3.31
N ASN A 518 -26.34 7.82 4.42
CA ASN A 518 -25.04 7.52 4.98
C ASN A 518 -25.04 6.12 5.60
N THR A 519 -24.14 5.24 5.15
CA THR A 519 -23.95 3.90 5.74
C THR A 519 -22.98 3.88 6.92
N GLY A 520 -22.53 5.04 7.39
CA GLY A 520 -21.44 5.24 8.34
C GLY A 520 -20.06 5.23 7.69
N ARG A 521 -19.89 4.51 6.57
CA ARG A 521 -18.65 4.48 5.77
C ARG A 521 -18.72 5.32 4.51
N THR A 522 -19.88 5.42 3.90
CA THR A 522 -20.06 6.08 2.60
C THR A 522 -21.31 6.96 2.63
N LYS A 523 -21.15 8.24 2.29
CA LYS A 523 -22.26 9.12 1.96
C LYS A 523 -22.66 8.85 0.52
N TYR A 524 -23.96 8.79 0.26
CA TYR A 524 -24.47 8.56 -1.09
C TYR A 524 -25.64 9.48 -1.39
N ARG A 525 -25.77 9.84 -2.67
CA ARG A 525 -26.90 10.61 -3.20
C ARG A 525 -27.60 9.74 -4.23
N PHE A 526 -28.92 9.80 -4.30
CA PHE A 526 -29.67 9.06 -5.32
C PHE A 526 -30.96 9.79 -5.71
N VAL A 527 -31.47 9.47 -6.90
CA VAL A 527 -32.79 9.92 -7.37
C VAL A 527 -33.68 8.70 -7.56
N GLU A 528 -34.93 8.82 -7.14
CA GLU A 528 -35.94 7.79 -7.36
C GLU A 528 -36.47 7.83 -8.79
N LEU A 529 -36.58 6.67 -9.43
CA LEU A 529 -37.25 6.52 -10.71
C LEU A 529 -38.75 6.67 -10.52
N SER A 530 -39.38 7.49 -11.34
CA SER A 530 -40.84 7.61 -11.37
C SER A 530 -41.41 6.23 -11.69
N PRO A 531 -42.43 5.76 -10.97
CA PRO A 531 -43.09 4.51 -11.30
C PRO A 531 -43.75 4.64 -12.68
N ILE A 532 -43.21 3.94 -13.68
CA ILE A 532 -43.75 3.92 -15.06
C ILE A 532 -45.11 3.17 -15.09
N SER A 533 -45.46 2.46 -14.02
CA SER A 533 -46.74 1.80 -13.77
C SER A 533 -46.82 1.34 -12.30
N SER A 534 -47.88 0.64 -11.91
CA SER A 534 -48.02 0.04 -10.57
C SER A 534 -47.04 -1.10 -10.25
N THR A 535 -46.10 -1.42 -11.15
CA THR A 535 -45.32 -2.67 -11.09
C THR A 535 -43.83 -2.52 -10.77
N GLY A 536 -43.25 -1.32 -10.73
CA GLY A 536 -41.84 -1.16 -10.33
C GLY A 536 -41.38 0.28 -10.07
N SER A 537 -40.34 0.40 -9.27
CA SER A 537 -39.62 1.64 -8.96
C SER A 537 -38.13 1.35 -8.84
N GLY A 538 -37.30 2.38 -9.00
CA GLY A 538 -35.85 2.23 -9.05
C GLY A 538 -35.13 3.40 -8.40
N VAL A 539 -33.82 3.29 -8.31
CA VAL A 539 -32.93 4.38 -7.89
C VAL A 539 -31.76 4.52 -8.86
N VAL A 540 -31.34 5.76 -9.07
CA VAL A 540 -30.10 6.12 -9.75
C VAL A 540 -29.19 6.77 -8.74
N PHE A 541 -28.06 6.15 -8.43
CA PHE A 541 -27.06 6.78 -7.57
C PHE A 541 -26.36 7.90 -8.32
N LEU A 542 -26.26 9.06 -7.70
CA LEU A 542 -25.53 10.21 -8.24
C LEU A 542 -24.08 10.14 -7.77
N PRO A 543 -23.11 10.49 -8.63
CA PRO A 543 -21.71 10.53 -8.23
C PRO A 543 -21.49 11.57 -7.13
N ALA A 544 -20.54 11.30 -6.23
CA ALA A 544 -19.95 12.36 -5.41
C ALA A 544 -19.24 13.36 -6.34
N THR A 545 -19.18 14.62 -5.95
CA THR A 545 -18.65 15.72 -6.78
C THR A 545 -17.18 15.58 -7.18
N ASP A 546 -16.50 14.54 -6.70
CA ASP A 546 -15.05 14.31 -6.73
C ASP A 546 -14.63 12.86 -7.07
N GLU A 547 -15.56 11.95 -7.41
CA GLU A 547 -15.25 10.53 -7.72
C GLU A 547 -15.33 10.19 -9.23
N ASP A 548 -14.44 9.30 -9.70
CA ASP A 548 -14.51 8.69 -11.05
C ASP A 548 -15.84 7.92 -11.18
N PHE A 549 -16.58 8.17 -12.27
CA PHE A 549 -18.03 7.92 -12.38
C PHE A 549 -18.45 6.44 -12.39
N VAL A 550 -19.10 6.02 -11.30
CA VAL A 550 -19.84 4.74 -11.22
C VAL A 550 -21.34 5.05 -11.12
N HIS A 551 -22.09 4.72 -12.18
CA HIS A 551 -23.54 4.90 -12.20
C HIS A 551 -24.20 3.56 -11.92
N VAL A 552 -24.84 3.45 -10.75
CA VAL A 552 -25.60 2.26 -10.36
C VAL A 552 -27.08 2.53 -10.59
N PHE A 553 -27.68 1.77 -11.50
CA PHE A 553 -29.13 1.64 -11.65
C PHE A 553 -29.59 0.48 -10.79
N GLY A 554 -30.43 0.71 -9.79
CA GLY A 554 -31.11 -0.36 -9.06
C GLY A 554 -32.60 -0.32 -9.36
N ILE A 555 -33.16 -1.30 -10.05
CA ILE A 555 -34.58 -1.36 -10.38
C ILE A 555 -35.20 -2.55 -9.68
N VAL A 556 -36.27 -2.30 -8.94
CA VAL A 556 -37.05 -3.33 -8.25
C VAL A 556 -38.40 -3.44 -8.91
N ALA A 557 -38.62 -4.58 -9.57
CA ALA A 557 -39.94 -4.96 -10.06
C ALA A 557 -40.65 -5.77 -8.97
N THR A 558 -41.84 -5.30 -8.57
CA THR A 558 -42.68 -5.98 -7.57
C THR A 558 -43.60 -7.03 -8.18
N ARG A 559 -43.67 -7.07 -9.52
CA ARG A 559 -44.39 -8.08 -10.29
C ARG A 559 -43.60 -8.39 -11.56
N TRP A 560 -43.04 -9.59 -11.63
CA TRP A 560 -42.60 -10.15 -12.91
C TRP A 560 -43.87 -10.57 -13.66
N ASP A 561 -44.51 -9.61 -14.32
CA ASP A 561 -45.55 -9.91 -15.29
C ASP A 561 -44.85 -10.14 -16.63
N PRO A 562 -44.77 -11.40 -17.13
CA PRO A 562 -44.12 -11.67 -18.41
C PRO A 562 -44.77 -10.91 -19.58
N LEU A 563 -45.96 -10.31 -19.39
CA LEU A 563 -46.67 -9.51 -20.39
C LEU A 563 -46.41 -7.99 -20.24
N ASP A 564 -46.09 -7.47 -19.06
CA ASP A 564 -45.80 -6.03 -18.84
C ASP A 564 -44.31 -5.73 -18.79
N LYS A 565 -43.73 -5.60 -19.99
CA LYS A 565 -42.29 -5.45 -20.24
C LYS A 565 -41.73 -4.08 -19.83
N LYS A 566 -42.59 -3.08 -19.54
CA LYS A 566 -42.15 -1.71 -19.22
C LYS A 566 -41.48 -1.62 -17.85
N GLY A 567 -41.82 -2.53 -16.94
CA GLY A 567 -41.24 -2.58 -15.59
C GLY A 567 -39.90 -3.32 -15.50
N HIS A 568 -39.42 -3.94 -16.59
CA HIS A 568 -38.19 -4.72 -16.57
C HIS A 568 -36.96 -3.81 -16.58
N ALA A 569 -36.00 -4.12 -15.73
CA ALA A 569 -34.83 -3.29 -15.53
C ALA A 569 -33.90 -3.24 -16.75
N GLU A 570 -33.74 -4.37 -17.42
CA GLU A 570 -32.98 -4.46 -18.67
C GLU A 570 -33.58 -3.52 -19.72
N LYS A 571 -34.91 -3.39 -19.76
CA LYS A 571 -35.60 -2.50 -20.70
C LYS A 571 -35.44 -1.03 -20.34
N GLN A 572 -35.45 -0.69 -19.05
CA GLN A 572 -35.21 0.67 -18.60
C GLN A 572 -33.77 1.12 -18.89
N VAL A 573 -32.79 0.24 -18.67
CA VAL A 573 -31.38 0.51 -19.02
C VAL A 573 -31.21 0.65 -20.53
N GLN A 574 -31.87 -0.19 -21.32
CA GLN A 574 -31.90 -0.02 -22.78
C GLN A 574 -32.50 1.32 -23.19
N ASN A 575 -33.68 1.69 -22.67
CA ASN A 575 -34.32 2.96 -23.00
C ASN A 575 -33.44 4.16 -22.62
N PHE A 576 -32.74 4.05 -21.49
CA PHE A 576 -31.75 5.03 -21.08
C PHE A 576 -30.61 5.13 -22.11
N LEU A 577 -29.93 4.03 -22.41
CA LEU A 577 -28.82 4.01 -23.39
C LEU A 577 -29.26 4.50 -24.78
N ASP A 578 -30.46 4.13 -25.23
CA ASP A 578 -31.02 4.59 -26.50
C ASP A 578 -31.30 6.10 -26.50
N ALA A 579 -31.75 6.66 -25.39
CA ALA A 579 -31.97 8.10 -25.26
C ALA A 579 -30.66 8.89 -25.29
N GLN A 580 -29.58 8.29 -24.81
CA GLN A 580 -28.24 8.87 -24.77
C GLN A 580 -27.45 8.66 -26.07
N ARG A 581 -27.86 7.69 -26.90
CA ARG A 581 -27.20 7.31 -28.16
C ARG A 581 -26.88 8.48 -29.09
N ARG A 582 -27.69 9.55 -29.10
CA ARG A 582 -27.50 10.71 -29.98
C ARG A 582 -26.46 11.71 -29.46
N GLU A 583 -25.94 11.53 -28.24
CA GLU A 583 -24.95 12.39 -27.62
C GLU A 583 -23.56 11.78 -27.85
N ARG A 584 -22.77 12.35 -28.77
CA ARG A 584 -21.46 11.76 -29.17
C ARG A 584 -20.47 11.67 -28.01
N ASP A 585 -20.47 12.66 -27.12
CA ASP A 585 -19.60 12.72 -25.94
C ASP A 585 -19.83 11.55 -24.98
N TRP A 586 -21.05 10.99 -24.98
CA TRP A 586 -21.45 9.87 -24.15
C TRP A 586 -20.87 8.53 -24.61
N GLN A 587 -20.75 8.34 -25.93
CA GLN A 587 -20.35 7.07 -26.51
C GLN A 587 -18.92 6.69 -26.15
N ALA A 588 -18.04 7.70 -26.03
CA ALA A 588 -16.64 7.53 -25.63
C ALA A 588 -16.46 7.38 -24.10
N ALA A 589 -17.50 7.67 -23.31
CA ALA A 589 -17.41 7.69 -21.86
C ALA A 589 -17.67 6.30 -21.25
N ILE A 590 -18.64 5.53 -21.77
CA ILE A 590 -19.03 4.22 -21.23
C ILE A 590 -17.91 3.19 -21.51
N GLN A 591 -17.38 2.57 -20.46
CA GLN A 591 -16.37 1.51 -20.56
C GLN A 591 -16.97 0.12 -20.43
N ASP A 592 -17.87 -0.04 -19.46
CA ASP A 592 -18.44 -1.33 -19.08
C ASP A 592 -19.92 -1.20 -18.67
N ILE A 593 -20.69 -2.26 -18.94
CA ILE A 593 -22.08 -2.44 -18.46
C ILE A 593 -22.19 -3.82 -17.82
N PHE A 594 -22.65 -3.87 -16.56
CA PHE A 594 -22.89 -5.12 -15.82
C PHE A 594 -24.34 -5.24 -15.39
N PHE A 595 -24.99 -6.37 -15.65
CA PHE A 595 -26.31 -6.68 -15.10
C PHE A 595 -26.23 -7.73 -13.98
N TRP A 596 -26.94 -7.47 -12.88
CA TRP A 596 -27.04 -8.37 -11.72
C TRP A 596 -28.49 -8.57 -11.27
N ASN A 597 -28.99 -9.80 -11.26
CA ASN A 597 -30.38 -10.12 -10.88
C ASN A 597 -30.46 -10.96 -9.60
N GLU A 598 -31.20 -10.49 -8.60
CA GLU A 598 -31.36 -11.15 -7.29
C GLU A 598 -32.83 -11.24 -6.83
N SER A 599 -33.22 -12.37 -6.23
CA SER A 599 -34.50 -12.52 -5.52
C SER A 599 -34.45 -11.93 -4.12
N LEU A 600 -35.37 -11.00 -3.80
CA LEU A 600 -35.56 -10.56 -2.41
C LEU A 600 -36.31 -11.57 -1.55
N THR A 601 -37.13 -12.42 -2.17
CA THR A 601 -37.94 -13.42 -1.45
C THR A 601 -37.19 -14.71 -1.12
N ARG A 602 -36.09 -14.97 -1.81
CA ARG A 602 -35.21 -16.13 -1.60
C ARG A 602 -33.77 -15.65 -1.63
N PRO A 603 -33.20 -15.17 -0.50
CA PRO A 603 -31.79 -14.81 -0.43
C PRO A 603 -30.94 -15.99 -0.93
N GLY A 604 -30.07 -15.74 -1.92
CA GLY A 604 -29.28 -16.79 -2.61
C GLY A 604 -29.87 -17.28 -3.94
N GLY A 605 -31.17 -17.09 -4.20
CA GLY A 605 -31.80 -17.43 -5.48
C GLY A 605 -31.58 -16.33 -6.53
N GLY A 606 -30.82 -16.63 -7.59
CA GLY A 606 -30.68 -15.76 -8.76
C GLY A 606 -31.84 -15.92 -9.75
N PHE A 607 -32.17 -14.86 -10.48
CA PHE A 607 -33.08 -14.95 -11.63
C PHE A 607 -32.33 -14.63 -12.92
N SER A 608 -32.44 -15.50 -13.92
CA SER A 608 -32.05 -15.12 -15.28
C SER A 608 -33.04 -14.07 -15.84
N PRO A 609 -32.62 -13.17 -16.74
CA PRO A 609 -33.56 -12.34 -17.49
C PRO A 609 -34.61 -13.19 -18.22
N CYS A 610 -35.77 -12.62 -18.54
CA CYS A 610 -36.73 -13.29 -19.44
C CYS A 610 -36.17 -13.37 -20.88
N ALA A 611 -36.72 -14.25 -21.72
CA ALA A 611 -36.32 -14.38 -23.12
C ALA A 611 -36.40 -13.02 -23.86
N ASP A 612 -37.48 -12.27 -23.62
CA ASP A 612 -37.69 -10.96 -24.24
C ASP A 612 -36.69 -9.89 -23.74
N CYS A 613 -36.25 -9.97 -22.48
CA CYS A 613 -35.15 -9.13 -21.97
C CYS A 613 -33.84 -9.52 -22.64
N CYS A 614 -33.59 -10.81 -22.85
CA CYS A 614 -32.42 -11.26 -23.60
C CYS A 614 -32.45 -10.79 -25.05
N ASP A 615 -33.60 -10.82 -25.73
CA ASP A 615 -33.75 -10.26 -27.09
C ASP A 615 -33.52 -8.74 -27.10
N SER A 616 -34.04 -8.05 -26.08
CA SER A 616 -33.84 -6.62 -25.91
C SER A 616 -32.36 -6.26 -25.67
N LEU A 617 -31.66 -7.02 -24.82
CA LEU A 617 -30.22 -6.86 -24.56
C LEU A 617 -29.36 -7.24 -25.78
N ALA A 618 -29.75 -8.29 -26.51
CA ALA A 618 -29.05 -8.73 -27.72
C ALA A 618 -29.14 -7.68 -28.84
N THR A 619 -30.23 -6.93 -28.88
CA THR A 619 -30.46 -5.82 -29.83
C THR A 619 -30.09 -4.45 -29.25
N MET A 620 -29.64 -4.39 -27.99
CA MET A 620 -29.27 -3.15 -27.33
C MET A 620 -28.08 -2.53 -28.04
N TRP A 621 -28.26 -1.27 -28.45
CA TRP A 621 -27.15 -0.51 -29.02
C TRP A 621 -26.09 -0.27 -27.94
N CYS A 622 -24.83 -0.45 -28.32
CA CYS A 622 -23.67 -0.31 -27.45
C CYS A 622 -22.50 0.21 -28.30
N PRO A 623 -21.72 1.19 -27.84
CA PRO A 623 -20.56 1.70 -28.58
C PRO A 623 -19.61 0.58 -29.03
N ASP A 624 -19.09 0.68 -30.26
CA ASP A 624 -18.17 -0.31 -30.84
C ASP A 624 -16.85 -0.41 -30.07
N GLU A 625 -16.51 0.63 -29.30
CA GLU A 625 -15.27 0.79 -28.53
C GLU A 625 -15.34 0.26 -27.08
N LEU A 626 -16.47 -0.33 -26.66
CA LEU A 626 -16.60 -0.90 -25.32
C LEU A 626 -15.56 -2.00 -25.08
N GLN A 627 -14.79 -1.86 -24.00
CA GLN A 627 -13.78 -2.85 -23.63
C GLN A 627 -14.41 -4.16 -23.18
N ALA A 628 -15.58 -4.10 -22.53
CA ALA A 628 -16.28 -5.29 -22.09
C ALA A 628 -17.81 -5.11 -21.98
N ARG A 629 -18.55 -6.19 -22.19
CA ARG A 629 -20.01 -6.27 -22.02
C ARG A 629 -20.30 -7.54 -21.24
N HIS A 630 -20.68 -7.43 -19.97
CA HIS A 630 -20.77 -8.59 -19.08
C HIS A 630 -22.19 -8.73 -18.50
N MET A 631 -22.69 -9.96 -18.48
CA MET A 631 -23.93 -10.29 -17.77
C MET A 631 -23.69 -11.46 -16.82
N GLU A 632 -24.12 -11.29 -15.57
CA GLU A 632 -23.92 -12.25 -14.48
C GLU A 632 -25.22 -12.66 -13.81
N TRP A 633 -25.32 -13.94 -13.44
CA TRP A 633 -26.43 -14.46 -12.63
C TRP A 633 -25.96 -15.55 -11.67
N ASN A 634 -26.61 -15.66 -10.50
CA ASN A 634 -26.27 -16.66 -9.48
C ASN A 634 -26.79 -18.07 -9.81
N GLU A 635 -28.05 -18.18 -10.26
CA GLU A 635 -28.68 -19.47 -10.55
C GLU A 635 -29.41 -19.46 -11.89
N VAL A 636 -29.38 -20.62 -12.56
CA VAL A 636 -30.18 -20.92 -13.75
C VAL A 636 -31.55 -21.35 -13.24
N TYR A 637 -32.63 -20.75 -13.76
CA TYR A 637 -33.98 -21.11 -13.33
C TYR A 637 -34.29 -22.57 -13.71
N GLU A 638 -34.32 -23.47 -12.73
CA GLU A 638 -34.63 -24.91 -12.87
C GLU A 638 -36.00 -25.27 -12.23
N GLY A 639 -37.00 -24.40 -12.36
CA GLY A 639 -38.35 -24.69 -11.89
C GLY A 639 -39.01 -25.82 -12.69
N ALA A 640 -39.28 -26.96 -12.05
CA ALA A 640 -39.79 -28.19 -12.67
C ALA A 640 -41.21 -28.11 -13.28
N ASP A 641 -41.97 -27.02 -13.08
CA ASP A 641 -43.41 -27.00 -13.36
C ASP A 641 -43.90 -25.88 -14.31
N TYR A 642 -43.00 -25.31 -15.11
CA TYR A 642 -43.34 -24.30 -16.14
C TYR A 642 -42.96 -24.70 -17.57
N SER A 643 -42.72 -25.99 -17.79
CA SER A 643 -42.13 -26.60 -18.99
C SER A 643 -42.92 -26.45 -20.30
N LYS A 644 -44.11 -25.84 -20.29
CA LYS A 644 -44.92 -25.65 -21.52
C LYS A 644 -45.13 -24.20 -21.95
N LYS A 645 -44.77 -23.19 -21.14
CA LYS A 645 -45.02 -21.77 -21.50
C LYS A 645 -43.89 -20.78 -21.26
N ASN A 646 -42.88 -21.09 -20.44
CA ASN A 646 -41.74 -20.18 -20.26
C ASN A 646 -40.47 -20.73 -20.90
N ARG A 647 -40.18 -20.21 -22.09
CA ARG A 647 -38.97 -20.44 -22.89
C ARG A 647 -37.69 -19.87 -22.27
N THR A 648 -37.77 -19.13 -21.17
CA THR A 648 -36.78 -18.13 -20.77
C THR A 648 -35.35 -18.64 -20.69
N THR A 649 -35.00 -19.61 -19.85
CA THR A 649 -33.57 -19.89 -19.61
C THR A 649 -32.85 -20.63 -20.73
N LYS A 650 -33.48 -21.67 -21.30
CA LYS A 650 -32.91 -22.42 -22.45
C LYS A 650 -32.94 -21.60 -23.74
N ALA A 651 -33.96 -20.74 -23.93
CA ALA A 651 -33.98 -19.83 -25.06
C ALA A 651 -32.99 -18.69 -24.88
N SER A 652 -32.74 -18.15 -23.68
CA SER A 652 -31.72 -17.12 -23.45
C SER A 652 -30.31 -17.61 -23.78
N LEU A 653 -29.97 -18.84 -23.35
CA LEU A 653 -28.70 -19.48 -23.73
C LEU A 653 -28.65 -19.78 -25.24
N GLY A 654 -29.72 -20.34 -25.82
CA GLY A 654 -29.79 -20.68 -27.24
C GLY A 654 -29.90 -19.49 -28.20
N LEU A 655 -30.51 -18.37 -27.78
CA LEU A 655 -30.58 -17.11 -28.52
C LEU A 655 -29.20 -16.48 -28.60
N MET A 656 -28.43 -16.53 -27.52
CA MET A 656 -27.08 -15.96 -27.49
C MET A 656 -26.02 -16.83 -28.17
N GLU A 657 -26.16 -18.17 -28.14
CA GLU A 657 -25.33 -19.06 -28.97
C GLU A 657 -25.60 -18.88 -30.47
N LYS A 658 -26.85 -18.60 -30.85
CA LYS A 658 -27.26 -18.37 -32.25
C LYS A 658 -27.02 -16.93 -32.72
N ALA A 659 -27.07 -15.96 -31.82
CA ALA A 659 -26.76 -14.56 -32.09
C ALA A 659 -25.24 -14.35 -32.13
N LYS A 660 -24.57 -14.95 -33.11
CA LYS A 660 -23.27 -14.45 -33.55
C LYS A 660 -23.50 -13.30 -34.55
N PRO A 661 -22.80 -12.15 -34.42
CA PRO A 661 -21.80 -11.82 -33.42
C PRO A 661 -22.39 -10.83 -32.39
N THR A 662 -22.99 -11.31 -31.31
CA THR A 662 -23.27 -10.42 -30.17
C THR A 662 -22.03 -10.32 -29.27
N PRO A 663 -21.60 -9.11 -28.88
CA PRO A 663 -20.37 -8.88 -28.10
C PRO A 663 -20.55 -9.05 -26.57
N TRP A 664 -21.58 -9.77 -26.11
CA TRP A 664 -21.85 -9.98 -24.68
C TRP A 664 -21.15 -11.24 -24.15
N THR A 665 -20.41 -11.10 -23.05
CA THR A 665 -19.83 -12.21 -22.29
C THR A 665 -20.77 -12.59 -21.13
N LEU A 666 -21.21 -13.84 -21.13
CA LEU A 666 -22.06 -14.40 -20.08
C LEU A 666 -21.21 -15.20 -19.10
N THR A 667 -21.34 -14.91 -17.81
CA THR A 667 -20.68 -15.71 -16.77
C THR A 667 -21.65 -16.06 -15.66
N ARG A 668 -21.71 -17.35 -15.29
CA ARG A 668 -22.37 -17.75 -14.04
C ARG A 668 -21.58 -17.12 -12.89
N SER A 669 -22.26 -16.41 -12.00
CA SER A 669 -21.66 -15.75 -10.86
C SER A 669 -20.97 -16.80 -9.97
N PRO A 670 -19.69 -16.60 -9.60
CA PRO A 670 -18.93 -17.54 -8.78
C PRO A 670 -19.27 -17.44 -7.29
N TRP A 671 -20.20 -16.57 -6.87
CA TRP A 671 -20.48 -16.26 -5.48
C TRP A 671 -21.58 -17.16 -4.89
N PRO A 672 -21.28 -18.11 -3.99
CA PRO A 672 -22.29 -18.63 -3.08
C PRO A 672 -22.55 -17.54 -2.03
N MET A 673 -23.70 -16.86 -2.12
CA MET A 673 -24.13 -15.93 -1.07
C MET A 673 -24.74 -16.72 0.08
N THR A 674 -24.02 -16.81 1.19
CA THR A 674 -24.54 -17.21 2.51
C THR A 674 -25.09 -16.02 3.27
#